data_AF-A0A1Y2AN60-F1
#
_entry.id   AF-A0A1Y2AN60-F1
#
_cell.length_a   1.000
_cell.length_b   1.000
_cell.length_c   1.000
_cell.angle_alpha   90.00
_cell.angle_beta   90.00
_cell.angle_gamma   90.00
#
_symmetry.space_group_name_H-M   'P 1'
#
loop_
_entity.id
_entity.type
_entity.pdbx_description
1 polymer ?
#
loop_
_entity_poly.entity_id
_entity_poly.type
_entity_poly.pdbx_seq_one_letter_code
_entity_poly.pdbx_strand_id
1 'polypeptide(L)'
;MITIAQNTTPGTQEFCQLAKDKTPDHLKMDALKNVKKFAKSTGFLQKPQSAKDAGADDFRPTSGLKPLIHMEPGNNSFWINEDLAPSPPQMRTWSWLSYVSLWWGTNYGVGAWSSGSALLSIGLSFNTTIGASVLGYLLIAFVAVGAARVGSRYHIGFPTWSRAAFGMRGSKIFVGLRGTVAVIWFAVQTYYAALMIDQALCAVSPNGWAKMANHVAASSNVTTRKLVAYFIAWAMHLPFAFVHPSMIKIFFEVKALILPAASWGFLGALVHLAGGSVNFKNLNGTVATTPSAQGWAWMLGINSCFGGIAPMLINQPDIGRYANTPQAAVWPQFVSQFIGSIVVMMLGLTSGAATFQIFGKKVWNVWDICDLILNDENIVTPGWRAGIFLFALTQIYATIGTNLFANSIPFACDFSGLWPQRINIIRGQLFVMAFSWIIQPWSIISSGVKFVTFLGSYTFFCGAMLSVLLCDYYIVRRGNLHTPSLFDAVGNTLNPDGLYMYRSPVKGFNMVAIVSWLLGIAVPLPGLCLSYTSQTGVAATKMKQIYNSGFLISFGITAMFFLAGSYIWKPQIIPSGREGEFVWKYEFLGKTDGYFADEPIVTFGRQSASEVVMDISPEAGLESPDEKYGKEDDIETSVLPVVKSHSESSGSL
;
A
#
# COMPACT_ATOMS: atom_id res chain seq x y z
N MET A 1 -9.19 -21.07 -21.90
CA MET A 1 -7.73 -20.84 -21.98
C MET A 1 -7.11 -21.26 -23.32
N ILE A 2 -7.60 -22.32 -24.00
CA ILE A 2 -7.01 -22.78 -25.28
C ILE A 2 -7.37 -21.89 -26.48
N THR A 3 -8.53 -21.23 -26.49
CA THR A 3 -8.94 -20.36 -27.61
C THR A 3 -8.29 -18.96 -27.59
N ILE A 4 -7.61 -18.59 -26.50
CA ILE A 4 -6.91 -17.29 -26.38
C ILE A 4 -5.45 -17.38 -26.89
N ALA A 5 -4.93 -18.59 -27.11
CA ALA A 5 -3.53 -18.83 -27.44
C ALA A 5 -3.18 -18.64 -28.94
N GLN A 6 -4.15 -18.38 -29.82
CA GLN A 6 -3.90 -18.29 -31.27
C GLN A 6 -3.33 -16.93 -31.72
N ASN A 7 -3.34 -15.90 -30.86
CA ASN A 7 -2.88 -14.54 -31.21
C ASN A 7 -1.68 -14.03 -30.39
N THR A 8 -0.84 -14.91 -29.84
CA THR A 8 0.35 -14.50 -29.06
C THR A 8 1.62 -15.20 -29.51
N THR A 9 2.69 -14.40 -29.59
CA THR A 9 4.13 -14.63 -29.87
C THR A 9 4.62 -16.07 -30.15
N PRO A 10 5.60 -16.24 -31.06
CA PRO A 10 6.11 -17.54 -31.54
C PRO A 10 6.39 -18.60 -30.46
N GLY A 11 6.88 -18.19 -29.28
CA GLY A 11 7.16 -19.11 -28.17
C GLY A 11 5.93 -19.80 -27.55
N THR A 12 4.73 -19.27 -27.76
CA THR A 12 3.48 -19.86 -27.25
C THR A 12 3.00 -21.01 -28.13
N GLN A 13 3.29 -20.96 -29.44
CA GLN A 13 2.97 -22.03 -30.40
C GLN A 13 3.88 -23.25 -30.17
N GLU A 14 5.15 -23.01 -29.88
CA GLU A 14 6.12 -24.07 -29.54
C GLU A 14 5.73 -24.87 -28.29
N PHE A 15 5.16 -24.20 -27.28
CA PHE A 15 4.66 -24.83 -26.05
C PHE A 15 3.44 -25.74 -26.30
N CYS A 16 2.52 -25.31 -27.16
CA CYS A 16 1.32 -26.09 -27.53
C CYS A 16 1.66 -27.30 -28.42
N GLN A 17 2.71 -27.19 -29.26
CA GLN A 17 3.22 -28.30 -30.05
C GLN A 17 3.90 -29.34 -29.16
N LEU A 18 4.75 -28.91 -28.21
CA LEU A 18 5.45 -29.81 -27.28
C LEU A 18 4.50 -30.59 -26.35
N ALA A 19 3.35 -30.00 -26.01
CA ALA A 19 2.35 -30.64 -25.14
C ALA A 19 1.52 -31.73 -25.85
N LYS A 20 1.53 -31.78 -27.19
CA LYS A 20 0.83 -32.82 -27.97
C LYS A 20 1.65 -34.11 -28.13
N ASP A 21 2.97 -34.03 -28.07
CA ASP A 21 3.84 -35.11 -28.55
C ASP A 21 4.50 -35.99 -27.46
N LYS A 22 4.17 -35.82 -26.17
CA LYS A 22 4.86 -36.57 -25.09
C LYS A 22 3.94 -37.22 -24.06
N THR A 23 4.19 -38.51 -23.84
CA THR A 23 3.56 -39.39 -22.85
C THR A 23 3.87 -38.99 -21.39
N PRO A 24 3.06 -39.45 -20.40
CA PRO A 24 2.94 -38.83 -19.07
C PRO A 24 4.20 -38.81 -18.19
N ASP A 25 5.19 -39.66 -18.45
CA ASP A 25 6.31 -39.86 -17.53
C ASP A 25 7.43 -38.81 -17.65
N HIS A 26 7.49 -38.06 -18.75
CA HIS A 26 8.48 -36.99 -18.96
C HIS A 26 8.04 -35.61 -18.43
N LEU A 27 6.79 -35.46 -17.96
CA LEU A 27 6.21 -34.18 -17.57
C LEU A 27 6.79 -33.58 -16.27
N LYS A 28 7.34 -34.39 -15.35
CA LYS A 28 7.72 -33.89 -14.01
C LYS A 28 9.02 -33.07 -13.99
N MET A 29 10.03 -33.43 -14.78
CA MET A 29 11.32 -32.71 -14.76
C MET A 29 11.36 -31.53 -15.72
N ASP A 30 10.77 -31.66 -16.91
CA ASP A 30 10.77 -30.59 -17.90
C ASP A 30 9.79 -29.47 -17.54
N ALA A 31 8.64 -29.79 -16.93
CA ALA A 31 7.75 -28.75 -16.38
C ALA A 31 8.45 -27.95 -15.26
N LEU A 32 9.21 -28.61 -14.38
CA LEU A 32 9.97 -27.95 -13.30
C LEU A 32 11.12 -27.07 -13.85
N LYS A 33 11.80 -27.52 -14.91
CA LYS A 33 12.81 -26.70 -15.61
C LYS A 33 12.18 -25.51 -16.34
N ASN A 34 11.02 -25.69 -16.95
CA ASN A 34 10.28 -24.64 -17.65
C ASN A 34 9.68 -23.62 -16.67
N VAL A 35 9.19 -24.06 -15.51
CA VAL A 35 8.77 -23.17 -14.41
C VAL A 35 9.97 -22.40 -13.86
N LYS A 36 11.15 -23.03 -13.70
CA LYS A 36 12.38 -22.31 -13.31
C LYS A 36 12.84 -21.31 -14.38
N LYS A 37 12.71 -21.64 -15.66
CA LYS A 37 13.07 -20.77 -16.79
C LYS A 37 12.11 -19.57 -16.87
N PHE A 38 10.81 -19.81 -16.68
CA PHE A 38 9.77 -18.78 -16.57
C PHE A 38 9.95 -17.90 -15.33
N ALA A 39 10.25 -18.48 -14.17
CA ALA A 39 10.56 -17.73 -12.95
C ALA A 39 11.81 -16.84 -13.13
N LYS A 40 12.86 -17.37 -13.76
CA LYS A 40 14.07 -16.59 -14.09
C LYS A 40 13.80 -15.47 -15.10
N SER A 41 13.01 -15.71 -16.15
CA SER A 41 12.71 -14.67 -17.16
C SER A 41 11.76 -13.59 -16.65
N THR A 42 11.01 -13.86 -15.59
CA THR A 42 10.09 -12.89 -14.94
C THR A 42 10.71 -12.17 -13.75
N GLY A 43 11.94 -12.53 -13.36
CA GLY A 43 12.60 -12.02 -12.15
C GLY A 43 12.02 -12.56 -10.84
N PHE A 44 11.12 -13.56 -10.92
CA PHE A 44 10.49 -14.20 -9.76
C PHE A 44 11.53 -14.97 -8.96
N LEU A 45 11.69 -14.62 -7.67
CA LEU A 45 12.64 -15.22 -6.73
C LEU A 45 14.15 -15.03 -7.03
N GLN A 46 14.55 -14.02 -7.81
CA GLN A 46 15.98 -13.79 -8.09
C GLN A 46 16.70 -13.18 -6.87
N LYS A 47 17.66 -13.91 -6.30
CA LYS A 47 18.60 -13.41 -5.28
C LYS A 47 19.73 -12.59 -5.93
N PRO A 48 20.31 -11.57 -5.25
CA PRO A 48 21.53 -10.90 -5.70
C PRO A 48 22.65 -11.93 -5.92
N GLN A 49 23.43 -11.77 -7.00
CA GLN A 49 24.38 -12.80 -7.46
C GLN A 49 25.74 -12.78 -6.77
N SER A 50 26.13 -11.68 -6.10
CA SER A 50 27.29 -11.68 -5.21
C SER A 50 27.21 -10.60 -4.12
N ALA A 51 28.03 -10.73 -3.08
CA ALA A 51 28.21 -9.73 -2.04
C ALA A 51 28.90 -8.45 -2.56
N LYS A 52 29.70 -8.55 -3.63
CA LYS A 52 30.36 -7.42 -4.28
C LYS A 52 29.38 -6.63 -5.17
N ASP A 53 28.46 -7.32 -5.83
CA ASP A 53 27.32 -6.72 -6.55
C ASP A 53 26.25 -6.16 -5.60
N ALA A 54 26.35 -6.51 -4.31
CA ALA A 54 25.54 -5.97 -3.21
C ALA A 54 26.32 -4.93 -2.36
N GLY A 55 27.55 -4.57 -2.75
CA GLY A 55 28.34 -3.49 -2.15
C GLY A 55 29.02 -3.79 -0.82
N ALA A 56 29.49 -5.03 -0.56
CA ALA A 56 29.86 -5.52 0.77
C ALA A 56 31.33 -5.39 1.25
N ASP A 57 32.16 -4.50 0.69
CA ASP A 57 33.49 -4.25 1.24
C ASP A 57 33.44 -3.04 2.21
N ASP A 58 33.47 -3.34 3.52
CA ASP A 58 33.75 -2.42 4.65
C ASP A 58 32.57 -1.77 5.42
N PHE A 59 32.07 -2.45 6.46
CA PHE A 59 30.96 -1.95 7.30
C PHE A 59 31.12 -2.24 8.80
N ARG A 60 31.00 -1.20 9.62
CA ARG A 60 30.77 -1.29 11.08
C ARG A 60 29.38 -0.76 11.45
N PRO A 61 28.70 -1.29 12.49
CA PRO A 61 27.24 -1.18 12.63
C PRO A 61 26.77 -0.01 13.52
N THR A 62 25.73 0.72 13.09
CA THR A 62 24.71 1.33 13.99
C THR A 62 23.28 0.80 13.75
N SER A 63 23.14 -0.18 12.85
CA SER A 63 21.96 -1.02 12.64
C SER A 63 22.45 -2.44 12.34
N GLY A 64 21.83 -3.46 12.94
CA GLY A 64 22.13 -4.90 12.75
C GLY A 64 20.89 -5.65 12.28
N LEU A 65 20.98 -6.89 11.75
CA LEU A 65 22.08 -7.87 11.85
C LEU A 65 23.02 -8.01 10.62
N LYS A 66 22.83 -7.18 9.58
CA LYS A 66 23.87 -6.49 8.81
C LYS A 66 23.23 -5.81 7.59
N PRO A 67 22.95 -4.52 7.69
CA PRO A 67 22.64 -3.64 6.58
C PRO A 67 23.99 -3.01 6.10
N LEU A 68 24.18 -2.59 4.86
CA LEU A 68 23.91 -1.23 4.38
C LEU A 68 24.72 -1.02 3.09
N ILE A 69 24.28 -0.09 2.25
CA ILE A 69 25.16 0.68 1.36
C ILE A 69 25.75 1.80 2.23
N HIS A 70 27.06 2.04 2.17
CA HIS A 70 27.73 3.05 2.99
C HIS A 70 27.31 4.45 2.51
N MET A 71 26.79 5.29 3.39
CA MET A 71 26.56 6.71 3.12
C MET A 71 27.16 7.52 4.29
N GLU A 72 28.26 8.25 4.06
CA GLU A 72 28.76 9.21 5.06
C GLU A 72 27.67 10.26 5.34
N PRO A 73 27.65 10.95 6.50
CA PRO A 73 26.68 12.01 6.75
C PRO A 73 26.69 13.06 5.63
N GLY A 74 25.57 13.21 4.92
CA GLY A 74 25.38 14.26 3.92
C GLY A 74 25.01 15.58 4.57
N ASN A 75 24.47 16.51 3.79
CA ASN A 75 23.84 17.71 4.34
C ASN A 75 22.71 17.31 5.31
N ASN A 76 22.97 17.44 6.62
CA ASN A 76 21.99 17.19 7.66
C ASN A 76 21.04 18.38 7.75
N SER A 77 19.78 18.19 7.37
CA SER A 77 18.71 19.17 7.59
C SER A 77 17.52 18.53 8.29
N PHE A 78 16.63 19.34 8.85
CA PHE A 78 15.38 18.86 9.45
C PHE A 78 14.37 18.30 8.43
N TRP A 79 14.73 18.22 7.14
CA TRP A 79 13.82 17.87 6.04
C TRP A 79 14.23 16.64 5.25
N ILE A 80 15.42 16.10 5.50
CA ILE A 80 15.95 14.94 4.76
C ILE A 80 16.56 13.91 5.72
N ASN A 81 16.38 12.65 5.37
CA ASN A 81 17.16 11.52 5.86
C ASN A 81 17.25 10.47 4.75
N GLU A 82 17.99 9.40 4.99
CA GLU A 82 18.17 8.27 4.05
C GLU A 82 16.82 7.70 3.58
N ASP A 83 15.90 7.52 4.51
CA ASP A 83 14.61 6.88 4.25
C ASP A 83 13.62 7.77 3.47
N LEU A 84 13.81 9.09 3.49
CA LEU A 84 12.97 10.09 2.81
C LEU A 84 13.51 10.53 1.46
N ALA A 85 14.82 10.43 1.25
CA ALA A 85 15.46 10.79 0.00
C ALA A 85 14.87 9.97 -1.17
N PRO A 86 14.92 10.50 -2.40
CA PRO A 86 14.49 9.75 -3.57
C PRO A 86 15.25 8.43 -3.67
N SER A 87 14.54 7.34 -3.98
CA SER A 87 15.18 6.02 -4.07
C SER A 87 16.19 5.97 -5.22
N PRO A 88 17.48 5.68 -4.96
CA PRO A 88 18.49 5.53 -6.00
C PRO A 88 18.20 4.33 -6.92
N PRO A 89 18.74 4.33 -8.16
CA PRO A 89 18.46 3.30 -9.17
C PRO A 89 18.65 1.85 -8.70
N GLN A 90 19.65 1.60 -7.85
CA GLN A 90 19.97 0.26 -7.35
C GLN A 90 18.86 -0.32 -6.46
N MET A 91 18.02 0.52 -5.84
CA MET A 91 16.87 0.08 -5.03
C MET A 91 15.57 -0.07 -5.84
N ARG A 92 15.54 0.36 -7.11
CA ARG A 92 14.38 0.32 -8.01
C ARG A 92 14.20 -1.08 -8.63
N THR A 93 14.02 -2.08 -7.77
CA THR A 93 14.06 -3.50 -8.17
C THR A 93 12.69 -4.17 -8.30
N TRP A 94 11.59 -3.45 -8.02
CA TRP A 94 10.24 -4.01 -8.02
C TRP A 94 9.68 -4.06 -9.44
N SER A 95 9.39 -5.27 -9.91
CA SER A 95 8.77 -5.51 -11.21
C SER A 95 7.25 -5.58 -11.08
N TRP A 96 6.55 -5.68 -12.21
CA TRP A 96 5.09 -5.88 -12.25
C TRP A 96 4.63 -7.06 -11.36
N LEU A 97 5.46 -8.10 -11.25
CA LEU A 97 5.13 -9.30 -10.49
C LEU A 97 5.22 -9.06 -8.97
N SER A 98 6.14 -8.21 -8.53
CA SER A 98 6.22 -7.79 -7.11
C SER A 98 4.93 -7.07 -6.70
N TYR A 99 4.43 -6.19 -7.57
CA TYR A 99 3.18 -5.45 -7.36
C TYR A 99 1.94 -6.34 -7.39
N VAL A 100 1.85 -7.30 -8.33
CA VAL A 100 0.75 -8.29 -8.34
C VAL A 100 0.79 -9.14 -7.08
N SER A 101 1.97 -9.64 -6.70
CA SER A 101 2.15 -10.48 -5.51
C SER A 101 1.78 -9.74 -4.23
N LEU A 102 2.07 -8.44 -4.16
CA LEU A 102 1.71 -7.57 -3.05
C LEU A 102 0.19 -7.46 -2.88
N TRP A 103 -0.55 -7.14 -3.94
CA TRP A 103 -2.00 -6.99 -3.87
C TRP A 103 -2.70 -8.31 -3.66
N TRP A 104 -2.24 -9.35 -4.34
CA TRP A 104 -2.75 -10.70 -4.17
C TRP A 104 -2.55 -11.18 -2.74
N GLY A 105 -1.35 -11.03 -2.20
CA GLY A 105 -1.06 -11.36 -0.81
C GLY A 105 -1.88 -10.52 0.19
N THR A 106 -2.07 -9.23 -0.08
CA THR A 106 -2.85 -8.34 0.80
C THR A 106 -4.33 -8.74 0.82
N ASN A 107 -4.89 -9.07 -0.34
CA ASN A 107 -6.28 -9.47 -0.49
C ASN A 107 -6.58 -10.81 0.17
N TYR A 108 -5.72 -11.82 0.07
CA TYR A 108 -5.91 -13.12 0.76
C TYR A 108 -5.59 -13.07 2.28
N GLY A 109 -5.91 -11.95 2.92
CA GLY A 109 -5.81 -11.76 4.36
C GLY A 109 -7.16 -11.84 5.05
N VAL A 110 -7.11 -12.14 6.35
CA VAL A 110 -8.28 -12.28 7.23
C VAL A 110 -9.21 -11.05 7.20
N GLY A 111 -8.65 -9.84 7.15
CA GLY A 111 -9.43 -8.60 7.10
C GLY A 111 -10.30 -8.49 5.85
N ALA A 112 -9.70 -8.70 4.67
CA ALA A 112 -10.41 -8.65 3.39
C ALA A 112 -11.48 -9.74 3.26
N TRP A 113 -11.22 -10.93 3.81
CA TRP A 113 -12.20 -12.02 3.90
C TRP A 113 -13.45 -11.61 4.70
N SER A 114 -13.26 -10.82 5.75
CA SER A 114 -14.33 -10.43 6.68
C SER A 114 -15.14 -9.21 6.17
N SER A 115 -14.61 -8.43 5.22
CA SER A 115 -15.23 -7.19 4.75
C SER A 115 -16.63 -7.37 4.14
N GLY A 116 -16.83 -8.41 3.32
CA GLY A 116 -18.13 -8.66 2.68
C GLY A 116 -19.20 -9.12 3.68
N SER A 117 -18.85 -10.07 4.55
CA SER A 117 -19.80 -10.64 5.53
C SER A 117 -20.12 -9.66 6.67
N ALA A 118 -19.23 -8.70 6.96
CA ALA A 118 -19.51 -7.61 7.88
C ALA A 118 -20.64 -6.69 7.37
N LEU A 119 -20.69 -6.41 6.06
CA LEU A 119 -21.76 -5.61 5.45
C LEU A 119 -23.15 -6.28 5.55
N LEU A 120 -23.20 -7.60 5.47
CA LEU A 120 -24.46 -8.34 5.73
C LEU A 120 -24.91 -8.21 7.19
N SER A 121 -23.95 -8.16 8.11
CA SER A 121 -24.22 -8.06 9.57
C SER A 121 -24.83 -6.71 9.97
N ILE A 122 -24.57 -5.65 9.20
CA ILE A 122 -25.21 -4.34 9.38
C ILE A 122 -26.53 -4.21 8.59
N GLY A 123 -26.98 -5.29 7.95
CA GLY A 123 -28.32 -5.39 7.36
C GLY A 123 -28.39 -5.21 5.84
N LEU A 124 -27.28 -5.08 5.10
CA LEU A 124 -27.34 -5.02 3.64
C LEU A 124 -27.84 -6.35 3.05
N SER A 125 -28.58 -6.26 1.94
CA SER A 125 -28.92 -7.44 1.15
C SER A 125 -27.69 -7.98 0.42
N PHE A 126 -27.71 -9.27 0.07
CA PHE A 126 -26.60 -9.93 -0.63
C PHE A 126 -26.26 -9.25 -1.96
N ASN A 127 -27.27 -8.96 -2.77
CA ASN A 127 -27.10 -8.31 -4.07
C ASN A 127 -26.51 -6.90 -3.94
N THR A 128 -26.98 -6.13 -2.96
CA THR A 128 -26.46 -4.78 -2.69
C THR A 128 -25.02 -4.85 -2.22
N THR A 129 -24.69 -5.81 -1.37
CA THR A 129 -23.33 -6.01 -0.85
C THR A 129 -22.35 -6.29 -1.99
N ILE A 130 -22.68 -7.22 -2.90
CA ILE A 130 -21.83 -7.53 -4.05
C ILE A 130 -21.71 -6.32 -4.97
N GLY A 131 -22.84 -5.75 -5.39
CA GLY A 131 -22.85 -4.64 -6.34
C GLY A 131 -22.06 -3.42 -5.84
N ALA A 132 -22.34 -2.99 -4.60
CA ALA A 132 -21.66 -1.86 -3.99
C ALA A 132 -20.16 -2.12 -3.79
N SER A 133 -19.79 -3.34 -3.43
CA SER A 133 -18.39 -3.68 -3.23
C SER A 133 -17.61 -3.78 -4.54
N VAL A 134 -18.19 -4.32 -5.61
CA VAL A 134 -17.58 -4.34 -6.94
C VAL A 134 -17.30 -2.91 -7.41
N LEU A 135 -18.29 -2.02 -7.29
CA LEU A 135 -18.10 -0.61 -7.64
C LEU A 135 -17.06 0.06 -6.72
N GLY A 136 -17.10 -0.20 -5.42
CA GLY A 136 -16.12 0.31 -4.46
C GLY A 136 -14.70 -0.11 -4.81
N TYR A 137 -14.46 -1.40 -5.07
CA TYR A 137 -13.14 -1.92 -5.43
C TYR A 137 -12.65 -1.42 -6.80
N LEU A 138 -13.57 -1.16 -7.75
CA LEU A 138 -13.21 -0.53 -9.02
C LEU A 138 -12.65 0.88 -8.79
N LEU A 139 -13.35 1.69 -7.99
CA LEU A 139 -12.91 3.05 -7.66
C LEU A 139 -11.60 3.03 -6.87
N ILE A 140 -11.46 2.11 -5.91
CA ILE A 140 -10.23 1.90 -5.15
C ILE A 140 -9.05 1.58 -6.07
N ALA A 141 -9.24 0.73 -7.09
CA ALA A 141 -8.18 0.37 -8.03
C ALA A 141 -7.67 1.60 -8.82
N PHE A 142 -8.57 2.49 -9.25
CA PHE A 142 -8.18 3.76 -9.89
C PHE A 142 -7.39 4.67 -8.94
N VAL A 143 -7.86 4.83 -7.70
CA VAL A 143 -7.18 5.66 -6.69
C VAL A 143 -5.81 5.07 -6.34
N ALA A 144 -5.70 3.76 -6.21
CA ALA A 144 -4.46 3.06 -5.89
C ALA A 144 -3.37 3.33 -6.94
N VAL A 145 -3.68 3.13 -8.22
CA VAL A 145 -2.71 3.38 -9.29
C VAL A 145 -2.43 4.87 -9.50
N GLY A 146 -3.42 5.72 -9.24
CA GLY A 146 -3.26 7.17 -9.26
C GLY A 146 -2.21 7.63 -8.24
N ALA A 147 -2.32 7.16 -7.01
CA ALA A 147 -1.36 7.48 -5.96
C ALA A 147 0.00 6.80 -6.18
N ALA A 148 0.02 5.55 -6.65
CA ALA A 148 1.27 4.82 -6.90
C ALA A 148 2.16 5.46 -7.98
N ARG A 149 1.55 6.13 -8.97
CA ARG A 149 2.28 6.77 -10.08
C ARG A 149 3.30 7.81 -9.62
N VAL A 150 2.99 8.56 -8.56
CA VAL A 150 3.93 9.57 -8.03
C VAL A 150 5.20 8.91 -7.51
N GLY A 151 5.04 7.85 -6.72
CA GLY A 151 6.17 7.05 -6.24
C GLY A 151 6.94 6.44 -7.40
N SER A 152 6.27 5.82 -8.37
CA SER A 152 6.96 5.13 -9.47
C SER A 152 7.60 6.07 -10.50
N ARG A 153 7.21 7.35 -10.55
CA ARG A 153 7.75 8.34 -11.48
C ARG A 153 8.82 9.25 -10.88
N TYR A 154 8.71 9.59 -9.60
CA TYR A 154 9.61 10.51 -8.91
C TYR A 154 10.47 9.81 -7.85
N HIS A 155 10.20 8.54 -7.56
CA HIS A 155 10.92 7.74 -6.58
C HIS A 155 10.90 8.31 -5.15
N ILE A 156 9.84 9.06 -4.81
CA ILE A 156 9.60 9.66 -3.49
C ILE A 156 8.42 8.99 -2.77
N GLY A 157 8.47 8.98 -1.43
CA GLY A 157 7.38 8.50 -0.58
C GLY A 157 6.27 9.54 -0.35
N PHE A 158 5.19 9.11 0.29
CA PHE A 158 4.05 9.95 0.66
C PHE A 158 4.45 11.16 1.53
N PRO A 159 5.30 11.04 2.56
CA PRO A 159 5.68 12.20 3.36
C PRO A 159 6.31 13.31 2.53
N THR A 160 7.13 12.95 1.54
CA THR A 160 7.76 13.89 0.62
C THR A 160 6.74 14.44 -0.38
N TRP A 161 5.90 13.60 -0.99
CA TRP A 161 4.84 14.05 -1.89
C TRP A 161 3.87 15.03 -1.22
N SER A 162 3.54 14.80 0.05
CA SER A 162 2.62 15.66 0.80
C SER A 162 3.14 17.09 0.96
N ARG A 163 4.47 17.32 0.90
CA ARG A 163 5.07 18.67 0.89
C ARG A 163 4.66 19.45 -0.36
N ALA A 164 4.55 18.76 -1.48
CA ALA A 164 4.14 19.37 -2.75
C ALA A 164 2.69 19.84 -2.72
N ALA A 165 1.80 19.17 -1.98
CA ALA A 165 0.37 19.47 -1.98
C ALA A 165 -0.05 20.39 -0.82
N PHE A 166 0.48 20.14 0.38
CA PHE A 166 0.09 20.84 1.61
C PHE A 166 1.10 21.90 2.08
N GLY A 167 2.27 21.97 1.43
CA GLY A 167 3.39 22.82 1.82
C GLY A 167 4.34 22.15 2.81
N MET A 168 5.54 22.72 2.91
CA MET A 168 6.62 22.16 3.74
C MET A 168 6.25 21.97 5.21
N ARG A 169 5.53 22.93 5.82
CA ARG A 169 5.05 22.83 7.21
C ARG A 169 3.69 22.15 7.31
N GLY A 170 2.78 22.46 6.37
CA GLY A 170 1.43 21.89 6.36
C GLY A 170 1.41 20.37 6.22
N SER A 171 2.33 19.80 5.44
CA SER A 171 2.51 18.35 5.28
C SER A 171 2.60 17.59 6.60
N LYS A 172 3.26 18.14 7.62
CA LYS A 172 3.42 17.47 8.92
C LYS A 172 2.09 17.13 9.60
N ILE A 173 1.05 17.96 9.41
CA ILE A 173 -0.28 17.70 9.96
C ILE A 173 -0.86 16.43 9.33
N PHE A 174 -0.78 16.34 8.00
CA PHE A 174 -1.36 15.24 7.23
C PHE A 174 -0.57 13.94 7.36
N VAL A 175 0.75 14.03 7.43
CA VAL A 175 1.62 12.89 7.74
C VAL A 175 1.34 12.35 9.15
N GLY A 176 1.15 13.23 10.15
CA GLY A 176 0.77 12.81 11.51
C GLY A 176 -0.62 12.18 11.60
N LEU A 177 -1.59 12.75 10.89
CA LEU A 177 -2.94 12.18 10.80
C LEU A 177 -2.89 10.79 10.18
N ARG A 178 -2.13 10.61 9.10
CA ARG A 178 -1.95 9.31 8.45
C ARG A 178 -1.23 8.30 9.34
N GLY A 179 -0.17 8.71 10.02
CA GLY A 179 0.58 7.88 10.95
C GLY A 179 -0.28 7.39 12.11
N THR A 180 -1.18 8.23 12.64
CA THR A 180 -2.12 7.83 13.70
C THR A 180 -3.03 6.67 13.26
N VAL A 181 -3.55 6.75 12.04
CA VAL A 181 -4.38 5.68 11.47
C VAL A 181 -3.57 4.40 11.24
N ALA A 182 -2.28 4.52 10.90
CA ALA A 182 -1.37 3.38 10.76
C ALA A 182 -1.21 2.60 12.09
N VAL A 183 -1.09 3.29 13.23
CA VAL A 183 -0.98 2.65 14.56
C VAL A 183 -2.21 1.80 14.86
N ILE A 184 -3.39 2.36 14.61
CA ILE A 184 -4.65 1.67 14.89
C ILE A 184 -4.76 0.40 14.04
N TRP A 185 -4.50 0.53 12.74
CA TRP A 185 -4.53 -0.61 11.84
C TRP A 185 -3.44 -1.63 12.12
N PHE A 186 -2.26 -1.19 12.56
CA PHE A 186 -1.23 -2.10 13.01
C PHE A 186 -1.72 -2.97 14.17
N ALA A 187 -2.37 -2.37 15.16
CA ALA A 187 -2.95 -3.10 16.29
C ALA A 187 -4.05 -4.07 15.86
N VAL A 188 -4.97 -3.63 14.99
CA VAL A 188 -6.08 -4.45 14.47
C VAL A 188 -5.56 -5.65 13.70
N GLN A 189 -4.59 -5.46 12.80
CA GLN A 189 -4.00 -6.56 12.04
C GLN A 189 -3.20 -7.51 12.94
N THR A 190 -2.43 -7.01 13.91
CA THR A 190 -1.76 -7.87 14.90
C THR A 190 -2.79 -8.71 15.67
N TYR A 191 -3.97 -8.16 15.95
CA TYR A 191 -5.03 -8.90 16.62
C TYR A 191 -5.74 -9.91 15.70
N TYR A 192 -5.87 -9.67 14.40
CA TYR A 192 -6.28 -10.73 13.46
C TYR A 192 -5.30 -11.89 13.43
N ALA A 193 -3.98 -11.61 13.46
CA ALA A 193 -2.97 -12.67 13.56
C ALA A 193 -3.12 -13.42 14.89
N ALA A 194 -3.35 -12.70 16.00
CA ALA A 194 -3.61 -13.29 17.31
C ALA A 194 -4.82 -14.24 17.29
N LEU A 195 -5.92 -13.84 16.66
CA LEU A 195 -7.12 -14.67 16.55
C LEU A 195 -6.86 -15.93 15.72
N MET A 196 -6.01 -15.87 14.69
CA MET A 196 -5.63 -17.09 13.96
C MET A 196 -4.64 -17.96 14.74
N ILE A 197 -3.69 -17.38 15.48
CA ILE A 197 -2.82 -18.13 16.42
C ILE A 197 -3.68 -18.86 17.44
N ASP A 198 -4.69 -18.18 17.97
CA ASP A 198 -5.62 -18.72 18.93
C ASP A 198 -6.35 -19.97 18.41
N GLN A 199 -6.81 -19.93 17.16
CA GLN A 199 -7.44 -21.08 16.49
C GLN A 199 -6.44 -22.21 16.18
N ALA A 200 -5.21 -21.88 15.76
CA ALA A 200 -4.15 -22.86 15.54
C ALA A 200 -3.83 -23.64 16.83
N LEU A 201 -3.70 -22.93 17.95
CA LEU A 201 -3.39 -23.52 19.24
C LEU A 201 -4.58 -24.32 19.82
N CYS A 202 -5.82 -23.89 19.60
CA CYS A 202 -7.01 -24.72 19.89
C CYS A 202 -7.00 -26.04 19.12
N ALA A 203 -6.66 -25.99 17.82
CA ALA A 203 -6.62 -27.18 17.00
C ALA A 203 -5.56 -28.20 17.48
N VAL A 204 -4.40 -27.74 17.96
CA VAL A 204 -3.34 -28.61 18.47
C VAL A 204 -3.59 -29.06 19.92
N SER A 205 -4.05 -28.16 20.78
CA SER A 205 -4.21 -28.37 22.22
C SER A 205 -5.67 -28.14 22.67
N PRO A 206 -6.59 -29.07 22.36
CA PRO A 206 -8.01 -28.93 22.69
C PRO A 206 -8.30 -29.06 24.19
N ASN A 207 -7.44 -29.72 24.96
CA ASN A 207 -7.60 -29.86 26.41
C ASN A 207 -6.71 -28.91 27.23
N GLY A 208 -5.71 -28.27 26.60
CA GLY A 208 -4.82 -27.32 27.24
C GLY A 208 -5.18 -25.88 26.87
N TRP A 209 -4.77 -25.46 25.66
CA TRP A 209 -4.98 -24.09 25.19
C TRP A 209 -6.46 -23.72 25.14
N ALA A 210 -7.30 -24.57 24.53
CA ALA A 210 -8.72 -24.27 24.35
C ALA A 210 -9.49 -24.14 25.67
N LYS A 211 -9.04 -24.82 26.74
CA LYS A 211 -9.65 -24.82 28.07
C LYS A 211 -8.92 -23.93 29.08
N MET A 212 -8.05 -23.04 28.62
CA MET A 212 -7.31 -22.11 29.47
C MET A 212 -8.27 -21.24 30.29
N ALA A 213 -8.07 -21.18 31.61
CA ALA A 213 -8.87 -20.36 32.50
C ALA A 213 -8.75 -18.87 32.13
N ASN A 214 -9.88 -18.17 32.12
CA ASN A 214 -9.91 -16.75 31.86
C ASN A 214 -9.74 -15.94 33.15
N HIS A 215 -8.67 -15.15 33.23
CA HIS A 215 -8.33 -14.27 34.34
C HIS A 215 -8.62 -12.78 34.06
N VAL A 216 -9.22 -12.47 32.90
CA VAL A 216 -9.57 -11.10 32.50
C VAL A 216 -11.07 -10.90 32.69
N ALA A 217 -11.47 -9.71 33.12
CA ALA A 217 -12.88 -9.36 33.28
C ALA A 217 -13.68 -9.55 31.98
N ALA A 218 -14.91 -10.07 32.09
CA ALA A 218 -15.78 -10.28 30.93
C ALA A 218 -16.10 -8.98 30.17
N SER A 219 -16.04 -7.82 30.84
CA SER A 219 -16.23 -6.49 30.24
C SER A 219 -15.09 -6.07 29.30
N SER A 220 -13.94 -6.75 29.31
CA SER A 220 -12.77 -6.37 28.53
C SER A 220 -12.83 -6.75 27.04
N ASN A 221 -13.91 -7.41 26.57
CA ASN A 221 -14.08 -7.89 25.19
C ASN A 221 -12.95 -8.81 24.69
N VAL A 222 -12.18 -9.41 25.58
CA VAL A 222 -11.04 -10.28 25.29
C VAL A 222 -10.89 -11.34 26.38
N THR A 223 -10.26 -12.46 26.05
CA THR A 223 -9.94 -13.53 26.99
C THR A 223 -8.43 -13.58 27.25
N THR A 224 -8.02 -14.17 28.37
CA THR A 224 -6.60 -14.39 28.70
C THR A 224 -5.86 -15.08 27.55
N ARG A 225 -6.47 -16.14 27.01
CA ARG A 225 -5.98 -16.89 25.86
C ARG A 225 -5.69 -16.01 24.64
N LYS A 226 -6.63 -15.13 24.27
CA LYS A 226 -6.49 -14.20 23.14
C LYS A 226 -5.47 -13.09 23.41
N LEU A 227 -5.29 -12.64 24.65
CA LEU A 227 -4.23 -11.69 25.02
C LEU A 227 -2.84 -12.33 24.91
N VAL A 228 -2.67 -13.59 25.34
CA VAL A 228 -1.41 -14.32 25.16
C VAL A 228 -1.15 -14.53 23.67
N ALA A 229 -2.16 -14.90 22.87
CA ALA A 229 -2.03 -14.98 21.42
C ALA A 229 -1.62 -13.63 20.78
N TYR A 230 -2.11 -12.51 21.32
CA TYR A 230 -1.74 -11.18 20.87
C TYR A 230 -0.28 -10.84 21.20
N PHE A 231 0.19 -11.22 22.39
CA PHE A 231 1.61 -11.12 22.72
C PHE A 231 2.50 -11.95 21.78
N ILE A 232 2.10 -13.18 21.46
CA ILE A 232 2.81 -14.03 20.50
C ILE A 232 2.82 -13.37 19.12
N ALA A 233 1.66 -12.92 18.61
CA ALA A 233 1.57 -12.21 17.32
C ALA A 233 2.46 -10.96 17.29
N TRP A 234 2.45 -10.17 18.36
CA TRP A 234 3.29 -8.99 18.52
C TRP A 234 4.78 -9.37 18.47
N ALA A 235 5.20 -10.39 19.21
CA ALA A 235 6.58 -10.87 19.22
C ALA A 235 7.01 -11.42 17.85
N MET A 236 6.10 -12.04 17.10
CA MET A 236 6.38 -12.52 15.73
C MET A 236 6.67 -11.39 14.74
N HIS A 237 6.20 -10.16 14.98
CA HIS A 237 6.55 -9.01 14.13
C HIS A 237 7.98 -8.49 14.40
N LEU A 238 8.55 -8.76 15.58
CA LEU A 238 9.81 -8.18 16.02
C LEU A 238 10.99 -8.47 15.08
N PRO A 239 11.22 -9.71 14.59
CA PRO A 239 12.30 -9.96 13.63
C PRO A 239 12.15 -9.16 12.34
N PHE A 240 10.91 -8.93 11.88
CA PHE A 240 10.63 -8.21 10.64
C PHE A 240 10.78 -6.70 10.78
N ALA A 241 10.64 -6.14 11.98
CA ALA A 241 10.87 -4.72 12.24
C ALA A 241 12.32 -4.29 11.96
N PHE A 242 13.26 -5.23 11.97
CA PHE A 242 14.68 -5.00 11.64
C PHE A 242 15.00 -5.21 10.15
N VAL A 243 14.02 -5.57 9.32
CA VAL A 243 14.20 -5.78 7.88
C VAL A 243 13.77 -4.52 7.11
N HIS A 244 14.67 -4.02 6.25
CA HIS A 244 14.37 -2.87 5.41
C HIS A 244 13.39 -3.24 4.28
N PRO A 245 12.43 -2.35 3.91
CA PRO A 245 11.42 -2.59 2.88
C PRO A 245 11.95 -3.05 1.51
N SER A 246 13.16 -2.66 1.12
CA SER A 246 13.73 -3.05 -0.18
C SER A 246 13.94 -4.57 -0.34
N MET A 247 14.07 -5.31 0.77
CA MET A 247 14.43 -6.75 0.76
C MET A 247 13.22 -7.67 0.98
N ILE A 248 12.03 -7.11 1.21
CA ILE A 248 10.84 -7.85 1.61
C ILE A 248 10.14 -8.58 0.45
N LYS A 249 10.51 -8.31 -0.80
CA LYS A 249 9.78 -8.79 -1.98
C LYS A 249 9.56 -10.31 -1.99
N ILE A 250 10.56 -11.09 -1.55
CA ILE A 250 10.51 -12.55 -1.50
C ILE A 250 9.42 -13.02 -0.53
N PHE A 251 9.25 -12.32 0.58
CA PHE A 251 8.21 -12.61 1.57
C PHE A 251 6.82 -12.55 0.93
N PHE A 252 6.57 -11.52 0.11
CA PHE A 252 5.29 -11.33 -0.60
C PHE A 252 5.10 -12.29 -1.77
N GLU A 253 6.16 -12.61 -2.51
CA GLU A 253 6.10 -13.55 -3.63
C GLU A 253 5.75 -14.97 -3.15
N VAL A 254 6.34 -15.44 -2.06
CA VAL A 254 5.98 -16.74 -1.43
C VAL A 254 4.52 -16.71 -0.94
N LYS A 255 4.13 -15.60 -0.31
CA LYS A 255 2.76 -15.39 0.18
C LYS A 255 1.72 -15.51 -0.94
N ALA A 256 1.99 -14.94 -2.11
CA ALA A 256 1.07 -14.96 -3.24
C ALA A 256 0.74 -16.38 -3.75
N LEU A 257 1.64 -17.35 -3.56
CA LEU A 257 1.44 -18.73 -3.99
C LEU A 257 0.68 -19.58 -2.96
N ILE A 258 1.04 -19.48 -1.68
CA ILE A 258 0.52 -20.39 -0.65
C ILE A 258 -0.89 -20.03 -0.19
N LEU A 259 -1.23 -18.74 -0.16
CA LEU A 259 -2.49 -18.29 0.42
C LEU A 259 -3.72 -18.70 -0.37
N PRO A 260 -3.74 -18.62 -1.72
CA PRO A 260 -4.89 -19.09 -2.49
C PRO A 260 -5.16 -20.56 -2.24
N ALA A 261 -4.13 -21.42 -2.27
CA ALA A 261 -4.29 -22.85 -2.07
C ALA A 261 -4.95 -23.17 -0.71
N ALA A 262 -4.46 -22.55 0.38
CA ALA A 262 -5.05 -22.74 1.70
C ALA A 262 -6.47 -22.19 1.81
N SER A 263 -6.73 -21.03 1.21
CA SER A 263 -8.02 -20.35 1.23
C SER A 263 -9.10 -21.11 0.47
N TRP A 264 -8.79 -21.54 -0.76
CA TRP A 264 -9.69 -22.35 -1.57
C TRP A 264 -9.86 -23.76 -1.00
N GLY A 265 -8.81 -24.33 -0.41
CA GLY A 265 -8.90 -25.61 0.30
C GLY A 265 -9.85 -25.55 1.50
N PHE A 266 -9.70 -24.52 2.35
CA PHE A 266 -10.61 -24.31 3.49
C PHE A 266 -12.04 -24.06 3.04
N LEU A 267 -12.26 -23.20 2.03
CA LEU A 267 -13.60 -22.97 1.49
C LEU A 267 -14.20 -24.25 0.89
N GLY A 268 -13.43 -25.01 0.12
CA GLY A 268 -13.88 -26.26 -0.49
C GLY A 268 -14.33 -27.28 0.56
N ALA A 269 -13.56 -27.42 1.65
CA ALA A 269 -13.94 -28.26 2.78
C ALA A 269 -15.22 -27.76 3.46
N LEU A 270 -15.38 -26.45 3.64
CA LEU A 270 -16.57 -25.86 4.24
C LEU A 270 -17.83 -26.03 3.37
N VAL A 271 -17.71 -25.88 2.04
CA VAL A 271 -18.79 -26.13 1.09
C VAL A 271 -19.17 -27.61 1.06
N HIS A 272 -18.19 -28.51 1.13
CA HIS A 272 -18.45 -29.94 1.24
C HIS A 272 -19.22 -30.27 2.52
N LEU A 273 -18.81 -29.71 3.67
CA LEU A 273 -19.50 -29.85 4.95
C LEU A 273 -20.94 -29.31 4.91
N ALA A 274 -21.20 -28.27 4.12
CA ALA A 274 -22.54 -27.73 3.90
C ALA A 274 -23.43 -28.60 2.97
N GLY A 275 -22.94 -29.75 2.49
CA GLY A 275 -23.67 -30.63 1.58
C GLY A 275 -23.39 -30.37 0.09
N GLY A 276 -22.26 -29.73 -0.24
CA GLY A 276 -21.78 -29.55 -1.62
C GLY A 276 -22.37 -28.37 -2.39
N SER A 277 -23.34 -27.66 -1.82
CA SER A 277 -23.89 -26.42 -2.39
C SER A 277 -24.24 -25.41 -1.30
N VAL A 278 -24.28 -24.12 -1.66
CA VAL A 278 -24.44 -23.01 -0.72
C VAL A 278 -25.66 -22.17 -1.09
N ASN A 279 -26.55 -21.95 -0.13
CA ASN A 279 -27.73 -21.10 -0.33
C ASN A 279 -27.50 -19.66 0.18
N PHE A 280 -27.27 -18.75 -0.76
CA PHE A 280 -27.07 -17.33 -0.46
C PHE A 280 -28.33 -16.58 0.00
N LYS A 281 -29.54 -17.13 -0.20
CA LYS A 281 -30.80 -16.47 0.23
C LYS A 281 -30.85 -16.29 1.75
N ASN A 282 -30.22 -17.21 2.47
CA ASN A 282 -30.15 -17.22 3.93
C ASN A 282 -29.27 -16.10 4.53
N LEU A 283 -28.44 -15.48 3.69
CA LEU A 283 -27.58 -14.37 4.09
C LEU A 283 -28.24 -12.99 3.99
N ASN A 284 -29.43 -12.88 3.40
CA ASN A 284 -30.08 -11.59 3.26
C ASN A 284 -30.35 -10.96 4.65
N GLY A 285 -29.89 -9.72 4.79
CA GLY A 285 -30.36 -8.80 5.83
C GLY A 285 -31.71 -8.19 5.48
N THR A 286 -32.08 -7.11 6.17
CA THR A 286 -33.29 -6.34 5.85
C THR A 286 -33.12 -5.69 4.48
N VAL A 287 -33.88 -6.16 3.49
CA VAL A 287 -33.83 -5.60 2.14
C VAL A 287 -34.40 -4.19 2.17
N ALA A 288 -33.60 -3.19 1.78
CA ALA A 288 -34.09 -1.83 1.61
C ALA A 288 -35.17 -1.82 0.51
N THR A 289 -36.37 -1.37 0.87
CA THR A 289 -37.56 -1.46 0.01
C THR A 289 -37.81 -0.20 -0.81
N THR A 290 -37.23 0.94 -0.43
CA THR A 290 -37.40 2.21 -1.14
C THR A 290 -36.15 2.58 -1.95
N PRO A 291 -36.29 3.29 -3.10
CA PRO A 291 -35.13 3.72 -3.89
C PRO A 291 -34.12 4.54 -3.09
N SER A 292 -34.59 5.42 -2.20
CA SER A 292 -33.71 6.22 -1.34
C SER A 292 -32.94 5.36 -0.33
N ALA A 293 -33.60 4.41 0.34
CA ALA A 293 -32.93 3.51 1.27
C ALA A 293 -31.90 2.63 0.55
N GLN A 294 -32.22 2.18 -0.67
CA GLN A 294 -31.32 1.42 -1.51
C GLN A 294 -30.08 2.25 -1.90
N GLY A 295 -30.26 3.52 -2.29
CA GLY A 295 -29.14 4.42 -2.59
C GLY A 295 -28.18 4.59 -1.41
N TRP A 296 -28.71 4.80 -0.20
CA TRP A 296 -27.87 4.90 1.01
C TRP A 296 -27.17 3.59 1.37
N ALA A 297 -27.81 2.44 1.13
CA ALA A 297 -27.18 1.13 1.33
C ALA A 297 -26.00 0.91 0.37
N TRP A 298 -26.13 1.34 -0.90
CA TRP A 298 -25.03 1.32 -1.86
C TRP A 298 -23.86 2.18 -1.41
N MET A 299 -24.14 3.41 -0.95
CA MET A 299 -23.09 4.31 -0.48
C MET A 299 -22.37 3.75 0.74
N LEU A 300 -23.10 3.13 1.68
CA LEU A 300 -22.51 2.46 2.84
C LEU A 300 -21.58 1.31 2.43
N GLY A 301 -22.00 0.47 1.48
CA GLY A 301 -21.17 -0.61 0.95
C GLY A 301 -19.88 -0.10 0.31
N ILE A 302 -19.98 0.90 -0.56
CA ILE A 302 -18.80 1.53 -1.21
C ILE A 302 -17.86 2.14 -0.17
N ASN A 303 -18.41 2.90 0.79
CA ASN A 303 -17.63 3.56 1.82
C ASN A 303 -16.92 2.56 2.74
N SER A 304 -17.55 1.42 3.05
CA SER A 304 -16.92 0.35 3.83
C SER A 304 -15.73 -0.27 3.10
N CYS A 305 -15.82 -0.46 1.78
CA CYS A 305 -14.68 -0.91 0.97
C CYS A 305 -13.52 0.09 1.05
N PHE A 306 -13.79 1.39 0.90
CA PHE A 306 -12.77 2.42 1.06
C PHE A 306 -12.18 2.42 2.47
N GLY A 307 -13.00 2.23 3.51
CA GLY A 307 -12.51 2.20 4.87
C GLY A 307 -11.48 1.11 5.11
N GLY A 308 -11.64 -0.07 4.51
CA GLY A 308 -10.66 -1.16 4.64
C GLY A 308 -9.26 -0.86 4.07
N ILE A 309 -9.11 0.17 3.22
CA ILE A 309 -7.89 0.36 2.42
C ILE A 309 -7.40 1.80 2.27
N ALA A 310 -8.23 2.81 2.55
CA ALA A 310 -7.93 4.21 2.30
C ALA A 310 -6.58 4.68 2.85
N PRO A 311 -6.15 4.30 4.07
CA PRO A 311 -4.82 4.65 4.57
C PRO A 311 -3.71 4.09 3.67
N MET A 312 -3.86 2.86 3.20
CA MET A 312 -2.91 2.24 2.30
C MET A 312 -2.86 2.93 0.93
N LEU A 313 -3.98 3.50 0.46
CA LEU A 313 -4.03 4.29 -0.78
C LEU A 313 -3.18 5.56 -0.69
N ILE A 314 -3.11 6.19 0.48
CA ILE A 314 -2.33 7.42 0.72
C ILE A 314 -0.83 7.14 0.63
N ASN A 315 -0.37 6.02 1.21
CA ASN A 315 1.04 5.64 1.25
C ASN A 315 1.50 4.79 0.06
N GLN A 316 0.70 4.67 -1.00
CA GLN A 316 1.13 3.98 -2.23
C GLN A 316 2.50 4.45 -2.76
N PRO A 317 2.86 5.75 -2.71
CA PRO A 317 4.17 6.20 -3.16
C PRO A 317 5.35 5.58 -2.37
N ASP A 318 5.17 5.23 -1.10
CA ASP A 318 6.25 4.68 -0.25
C ASP A 318 6.83 3.37 -0.79
N ILE A 319 6.01 2.66 -1.56
CA ILE A 319 6.36 1.37 -2.15
C ILE A 319 6.47 1.51 -3.67
N GLY A 320 5.63 2.36 -4.29
CA GLY A 320 5.74 2.77 -5.68
C GLY A 320 7.15 3.26 -6.06
N ARG A 321 7.86 3.92 -5.13
CA ARG A 321 9.22 4.40 -5.34
C ARG A 321 10.27 3.34 -5.65
N TYR A 322 9.99 2.07 -5.40
CA TYR A 322 10.89 0.97 -5.73
C TYR A 322 10.62 0.34 -7.10
N ALA A 323 9.65 0.86 -7.87
CA ALA A 323 9.34 0.37 -9.21
C ALA A 323 10.56 0.49 -10.15
N ASN A 324 10.84 -0.58 -10.92
CA ASN A 324 11.85 -0.55 -11.96
C ASN A 324 11.43 0.29 -13.18
N THR A 325 10.13 0.40 -13.42
CA THR A 325 9.51 1.18 -14.48
C THR A 325 8.22 1.78 -13.96
N PRO A 326 7.83 2.99 -14.38
CA PRO A 326 6.58 3.60 -13.92
C PRO A 326 5.35 2.72 -14.15
N GLN A 327 5.29 1.99 -15.27
CA GLN A 327 4.18 1.13 -15.67
C GLN A 327 4.05 -0.13 -14.81
N ALA A 328 5.13 -0.63 -14.21
CA ALA A 328 5.09 -1.79 -13.32
C ALA A 328 4.15 -1.55 -12.13
N ALA A 329 4.05 -0.30 -11.65
CA ALA A 329 3.20 0.11 -10.54
C ALA A 329 1.79 0.56 -10.98
N VAL A 330 1.43 0.51 -12.27
CA VAL A 330 0.12 1.02 -12.74
C VAL A 330 -0.82 -0.15 -13.04
N TRP A 331 -0.84 -0.64 -14.28
CA TRP A 331 -1.80 -1.65 -14.72
C TRP A 331 -1.78 -2.97 -13.92
N PRO A 332 -0.61 -3.52 -13.55
CA PRO A 332 -0.56 -4.74 -12.75
C PRO A 332 -1.22 -4.56 -11.38
N GLN A 333 -1.03 -3.41 -10.75
CA GLN A 333 -1.69 -3.05 -9.49
C GLN A 333 -3.20 -2.89 -9.66
N PHE A 334 -3.64 -2.21 -10.72
CA PHE A 334 -5.07 -2.03 -11.01
C PHE A 334 -5.80 -3.39 -11.07
N VAL A 335 -5.29 -4.29 -11.92
CA VAL A 335 -5.94 -5.58 -12.17
C VAL A 335 -5.89 -6.47 -10.94
N SER A 336 -4.72 -6.59 -10.31
CA SER A 336 -4.56 -7.45 -9.12
C SER A 336 -5.36 -6.94 -7.93
N GLN A 337 -5.46 -5.63 -7.73
CA GLN A 337 -6.26 -5.06 -6.66
C GLN A 337 -7.76 -5.25 -6.89
N PHE A 338 -8.24 -4.95 -8.09
CA PHE A 338 -9.66 -5.06 -8.43
C PHE A 338 -10.14 -6.52 -8.37
N ILE A 339 -9.47 -7.42 -9.10
CA ILE A 339 -9.85 -8.83 -9.18
C ILE A 339 -9.61 -9.54 -7.85
N GLY A 340 -8.46 -9.30 -7.21
CA GLY A 340 -8.12 -9.92 -5.93
C GLY A 340 -9.14 -9.61 -4.83
N SER A 341 -9.57 -8.34 -4.73
CA SER A 341 -10.57 -7.92 -3.74
C SER A 341 -11.93 -8.60 -3.96
N ILE A 342 -12.39 -8.70 -5.22
CA ILE A 342 -13.67 -9.36 -5.54
C ILE A 342 -13.61 -10.85 -5.22
N VAL A 343 -12.54 -11.52 -5.61
CA VAL A 343 -12.37 -12.97 -5.36
C VAL A 343 -12.42 -13.26 -3.88
N VAL A 344 -11.65 -12.55 -3.06
CA VAL A 344 -11.60 -12.84 -1.62
C VAL A 344 -12.87 -12.40 -0.90
N MET A 345 -13.52 -11.31 -1.33
CA MET A 345 -14.84 -10.96 -0.84
C MET A 345 -15.85 -12.09 -1.09
N MET A 346 -15.83 -12.70 -2.28
CA MET A 346 -16.71 -13.83 -2.60
C MET A 346 -16.38 -15.07 -1.76
N LEU A 347 -15.10 -15.32 -1.45
CA LEU A 347 -14.71 -16.35 -0.48
C LEU A 347 -15.35 -16.09 0.89
N GLY A 348 -15.30 -14.84 1.36
CA GLY A 348 -15.94 -14.38 2.60
C GLY A 348 -17.44 -14.64 2.65
N LEU A 349 -18.15 -14.15 1.64
CA LEU A 349 -19.61 -14.31 1.54
C LEU A 349 -20.01 -15.79 1.44
N THR A 350 -19.29 -16.58 0.64
CA THR A 350 -19.57 -18.02 0.49
C THR A 350 -19.32 -18.77 1.80
N SER A 351 -18.23 -18.42 2.51
CA SER A 351 -17.93 -19.01 3.82
C SER A 351 -19.00 -18.68 4.85
N GLY A 352 -19.48 -17.42 4.87
CA GLY A 352 -20.56 -17.01 5.74
C GLY A 352 -21.87 -17.75 5.45
N ALA A 353 -22.22 -17.94 4.18
CA ALA A 353 -23.43 -18.68 3.78
C ALA A 353 -23.34 -20.16 4.16
N ALA A 354 -22.21 -20.81 3.87
CA ALA A 354 -21.97 -22.21 4.22
C ALA A 354 -22.04 -22.40 5.74
N THR A 355 -21.40 -21.51 6.50
CA THR A 355 -21.43 -21.54 7.98
C THR A 355 -22.86 -21.42 8.52
N PHE A 356 -23.67 -20.51 7.97
CA PHE A 356 -25.07 -20.39 8.37
C PHE A 356 -25.88 -21.65 8.04
N GLN A 357 -25.62 -22.29 6.91
CA GLN A 357 -26.30 -23.53 6.51
C GLN A 357 -25.94 -24.71 7.41
N ILE A 358 -24.69 -24.79 7.89
CA ILE A 358 -24.21 -25.85 8.78
C ILE A 358 -24.69 -25.63 10.22
N PHE A 359 -24.49 -24.42 10.74
CA PHE A 359 -24.62 -24.13 12.18
C PHE A 359 -25.83 -23.26 12.55
N GLY A 360 -26.56 -22.71 11.58
CA GLY A 360 -27.64 -21.75 11.83
C GLY A 360 -27.17 -20.39 12.37
N LYS A 361 -25.85 -20.15 12.41
CA LYS A 361 -25.23 -18.95 13.00
C LYS A 361 -24.65 -18.04 11.92
N LYS A 362 -25.01 -16.76 11.94
CA LYS A 362 -24.45 -15.74 11.04
C LYS A 362 -23.09 -15.29 11.58
N VAL A 363 -22.02 -15.61 10.85
CA VAL A 363 -20.64 -15.28 11.21
C VAL A 363 -20.05 -14.37 10.13
N TRP A 364 -19.28 -13.37 10.56
CA TRP A 364 -18.74 -12.34 9.67
C TRP A 364 -17.23 -12.45 9.43
N ASN A 365 -16.54 -13.32 10.17
CA ASN A 365 -15.08 -13.46 10.16
C ASN A 365 -14.66 -14.93 10.12
N VAL A 366 -13.40 -15.21 9.80
CA VAL A 366 -12.95 -16.59 9.60
C VAL A 366 -12.54 -17.33 10.88
N TRP A 367 -12.10 -16.61 11.91
CA TRP A 367 -11.67 -17.23 13.16
C TRP A 367 -12.85 -17.81 13.94
N ASP A 368 -14.02 -17.16 13.91
CA ASP A 368 -15.25 -17.68 14.52
C ASP A 368 -15.79 -18.90 13.75
N ILE A 369 -15.57 -18.99 12.43
CA ILE A 369 -15.89 -20.20 11.65
C ILE A 369 -15.02 -21.37 12.12
N CYS A 370 -13.72 -21.14 12.31
CA CYS A 370 -12.82 -22.15 12.85
C CYS A 370 -13.24 -22.57 14.27
N ASP A 371 -13.62 -21.61 15.11
CA ASP A 371 -14.07 -21.85 16.48
C ASP A 371 -15.35 -22.70 16.52
N LEU A 372 -16.33 -22.42 15.64
CA LEU A 372 -17.54 -23.24 15.53
C LEU A 372 -17.24 -24.69 15.15
N ILE A 373 -16.33 -24.91 14.20
CA ILE A 373 -15.94 -26.26 13.77
C ILE A 373 -15.19 -26.99 14.89
N LEU A 374 -14.27 -26.32 15.58
CA LEU A 374 -13.45 -26.94 16.64
C LEU A 374 -14.25 -27.29 17.89
N ASN A 375 -15.34 -26.57 18.17
CA ASN A 375 -16.18 -26.77 19.35
C ASN A 375 -17.46 -27.61 19.08
N ASP A 376 -17.68 -28.07 17.84
CA ASP A 376 -18.80 -28.96 17.52
C ASP A 376 -18.35 -30.42 17.50
N GLU A 377 -18.74 -31.18 18.53
CA GLU A 377 -18.34 -32.58 18.70
C GLU A 377 -18.80 -33.50 17.56
N ASN A 378 -19.86 -33.13 16.82
CA ASN A 378 -20.35 -33.92 15.70
C ASN A 378 -19.55 -33.69 14.41
N ILE A 379 -18.83 -32.56 14.34
CA ILE A 379 -18.09 -32.13 13.14
C ILE A 379 -16.58 -32.28 13.34
N VAL A 380 -16.07 -31.98 14.54
CA VAL A 380 -14.64 -31.92 14.80
C VAL A 380 -14.00 -33.30 14.65
N THR A 381 -13.06 -33.40 13.71
CA THR A 381 -12.25 -34.61 13.49
C THR A 381 -10.76 -34.26 13.57
N PRO A 382 -9.86 -35.25 13.72
CA PRO A 382 -8.42 -35.01 13.58
C PRO A 382 -8.06 -34.34 12.24
N GLY A 383 -8.80 -34.66 11.17
CA GLY A 383 -8.65 -34.02 9.86
C GLY A 383 -9.02 -32.53 9.87
N TRP A 384 -10.16 -32.16 10.49
CA TRP A 384 -10.53 -30.75 10.66
C TRP A 384 -9.54 -29.98 11.52
N ARG A 385 -9.05 -30.59 12.61
CA ARG A 385 -8.01 -29.98 13.46
C ARG A 385 -6.73 -29.72 12.66
N ALA A 386 -6.25 -30.71 11.91
CA ALA A 386 -5.07 -30.54 11.05
C ALA A 386 -5.30 -29.48 9.97
N GLY A 387 -6.45 -29.50 9.30
CA GLY A 387 -6.82 -28.52 8.27
C GLY A 387 -6.89 -27.10 8.81
N ILE A 388 -7.54 -26.89 9.95
CA ILE A 388 -7.64 -25.58 10.61
C ILE A 388 -6.26 -25.11 11.08
N PHE A 389 -5.42 -26.00 11.62
CA PHE A 389 -4.05 -25.64 11.99
C PHE A 389 -3.25 -25.14 10.78
N LEU A 390 -3.24 -25.88 9.68
CA LEU A 390 -2.54 -25.49 8.45
C LEU A 390 -3.10 -24.19 7.86
N PHE A 391 -4.43 -24.07 7.79
CA PHE A 391 -5.09 -22.86 7.32
C PHE A 391 -4.72 -21.66 8.21
N ALA A 392 -4.79 -21.81 9.53
CA ALA A 392 -4.44 -20.77 10.47
C ALA A 392 -2.97 -20.33 10.34
N LEU A 393 -2.02 -21.25 10.20
CA LEU A 393 -0.61 -20.92 9.94
C LEU A 393 -0.45 -20.04 8.68
N THR A 394 -1.15 -20.39 7.59
CA THR A 394 -1.10 -19.58 6.37
C THR A 394 -1.71 -18.19 6.57
N GLN A 395 -2.82 -18.08 7.31
CA GLN A 395 -3.45 -16.80 7.60
C GLN A 395 -2.64 -15.94 8.57
N ILE A 396 -1.93 -16.53 9.53
CA ILE A 396 -0.98 -15.81 10.41
C ILE A 396 0.13 -15.20 9.56
N TYR A 397 0.74 -15.99 8.68
CA TYR A 397 1.74 -15.49 7.73
C TYR A 397 1.17 -14.40 6.82
N ALA A 398 -0.08 -14.57 6.37
CA ALA A 398 -0.76 -13.57 5.56
C ALA A 398 -0.87 -12.24 6.28
N THR A 399 -1.41 -12.27 7.50
CA THR A 399 -1.72 -11.09 8.28
C THR A 399 -0.45 -10.36 8.71
N ILE A 400 0.60 -11.06 9.17
CA ILE A 400 1.90 -10.42 9.49
C ILE A 400 2.47 -9.70 8.27
N GLY A 401 2.45 -10.35 7.11
CA GLY A 401 2.90 -9.73 5.86
C GLY A 401 2.12 -8.49 5.46
N THR A 402 0.79 -8.57 5.53
CA THR A 402 -0.08 -7.43 5.24
C THR A 402 0.20 -6.29 6.21
N ASN A 403 0.37 -6.60 7.50
CA ASN A 403 0.58 -5.60 8.52
C ASN A 403 1.90 -4.84 8.34
N LEU A 404 2.96 -5.57 7.98
CA LEU A 404 4.27 -5.03 7.71
C LEU A 404 4.24 -4.00 6.57
N PHE A 405 3.61 -4.34 5.44
CA PHE A 405 3.50 -3.45 4.29
C PHE A 405 2.46 -2.33 4.46
N ALA A 406 1.27 -2.63 5.00
CA ALA A 406 0.16 -1.68 5.01
C ALA A 406 0.27 -0.66 6.16
N ASN A 407 0.91 -1.03 7.26
CA ASN A 407 0.87 -0.25 8.50
C ASN A 407 2.25 0.01 9.10
N SER A 408 3.12 -1.00 9.19
CA SER A 408 4.43 -0.86 9.85
C SER A 408 5.37 0.05 9.06
N ILE A 409 5.61 -0.28 7.79
CA ILE A 409 6.49 0.49 6.91
C ILE A 409 5.91 1.89 6.64
N PRO A 410 4.62 2.07 6.31
CA PRO A 410 4.01 3.39 6.15
C PRO A 410 4.12 4.25 7.39
N PHE A 411 3.86 3.71 8.59
CA PHE A 411 4.05 4.46 9.84
C PHE A 411 5.51 4.92 9.99
N ALA A 412 6.45 4.04 9.67
CA ALA A 412 7.86 4.34 9.77
C ALA A 412 8.30 5.43 8.78
N CYS A 413 7.80 5.40 7.53
CA CYS A 413 7.96 6.47 6.55
C CYS A 413 7.33 7.78 7.04
N ASP A 414 6.10 7.74 7.56
CA ASP A 414 5.40 8.92 8.07
C ASP A 414 6.19 9.59 9.20
N PHE A 415 6.62 8.81 10.20
CA PHE A 415 7.33 9.33 11.35
C PHE A 415 8.77 9.74 11.02
N SER A 416 9.41 9.11 10.05
CA SER A 416 10.67 9.61 9.49
C SER A 416 10.44 10.96 8.81
N GLY A 417 9.29 11.17 8.14
CA GLY A 417 8.84 12.47 7.61
C GLY A 417 8.61 13.56 8.66
N LEU A 418 8.07 13.20 9.83
CA LEU A 418 7.78 14.13 10.93
C LEU A 418 9.05 14.56 11.68
N TRP A 419 9.93 13.59 11.96
CA TRP A 419 11.17 13.79 12.70
C TRP A 419 12.38 13.13 12.01
N PRO A 420 12.83 13.68 10.85
CA PRO A 420 13.85 13.03 10.01
C PRO A 420 15.17 12.73 10.72
N GLN A 421 15.57 13.59 11.65
CA GLN A 421 16.83 13.46 12.40
C GLN A 421 16.79 12.40 13.51
N ARG A 422 15.60 11.96 13.93
CA ARG A 422 15.43 11.09 15.11
C ARG A 422 14.88 9.72 14.77
N ILE A 423 14.03 9.64 13.74
CA ILE A 423 13.34 8.42 13.36
C ILE A 423 13.85 7.94 12.01
N ASN A 424 14.40 6.74 12.01
CA ASN A 424 14.61 5.93 10.81
C ASN A 424 13.54 4.84 10.73
N ILE A 425 13.50 4.10 9.64
CA ILE A 425 12.49 3.06 9.42
C ILE A 425 12.43 2.05 10.58
N ILE A 426 13.56 1.54 11.05
CA ILE A 426 13.60 0.55 12.14
C ILE A 426 12.99 1.12 13.43
N ARG A 427 13.40 2.33 13.84
CA ARG A 427 12.85 3.00 15.03
C ARG A 427 11.34 3.21 14.89
N GLY A 428 10.88 3.66 13.72
CA GLY A 428 9.46 3.82 13.43
C GLY A 428 8.67 2.51 13.59
N GLN A 429 9.18 1.40 13.05
CA GLN A 429 8.56 0.09 13.19
C GLN A 429 8.50 -0.40 14.65
N LEU A 430 9.55 -0.16 15.44
CA LEU A 430 9.53 -0.48 16.88
C LEU A 430 8.53 0.38 17.66
N PHE A 431 8.38 1.67 17.29
CA PHE A 431 7.39 2.55 17.91
C PHE A 431 5.97 2.07 17.64
N VAL A 432 5.59 1.78 16.39
CA VAL A 432 4.22 1.34 16.09
C VAL A 432 3.88 0.03 16.81
N MET A 433 4.85 -0.88 16.93
CA MET A 433 4.71 -2.10 17.71
C MET A 433 4.41 -1.80 19.19
N ALA A 434 5.14 -0.86 19.81
CA ALA A 434 4.90 -0.50 21.21
C ALA A 434 3.51 0.16 21.40
N PHE A 435 3.14 1.09 20.53
CA PHE A 435 1.85 1.79 20.62
C PHE A 435 0.64 0.89 20.35
N SER A 436 0.82 -0.25 19.67
CA SER A 436 -0.27 -1.16 19.31
C SER A 436 -1.09 -1.67 20.52
N TRP A 437 -0.45 -1.83 21.69
CA TRP A 437 -1.11 -2.26 22.92
C TRP A 437 -2.10 -1.23 23.47
N ILE A 438 -1.81 0.06 23.30
CA ILE A 438 -2.63 1.16 23.82
C ILE A 438 -3.98 1.24 23.07
N ILE A 439 -4.01 0.78 21.81
CA ILE A 439 -5.20 0.84 20.95
C ILE A 439 -6.33 -0.08 21.41
N GLN A 440 -6.02 -1.18 22.14
CA GLN A 440 -7.00 -2.21 22.51
C GLN A 440 -7.84 -2.72 21.33
N PRO A 441 -7.22 -3.33 20.31
CA PRO A 441 -7.88 -3.69 19.05
C PRO A 441 -9.07 -4.66 19.22
N TRP A 442 -9.10 -5.45 20.30
CA TRP A 442 -10.21 -6.34 20.62
C TRP A 442 -11.55 -5.62 20.86
N SER A 443 -11.52 -4.38 21.35
CA SER A 443 -12.74 -3.57 21.53
C SER A 443 -13.30 -3.08 20.19
N ILE A 444 -12.43 -2.88 19.19
CA ILE A 444 -12.79 -2.43 17.85
C ILE A 444 -13.47 -3.55 17.07
N ILE A 445 -12.92 -4.77 17.14
CA ILE A 445 -13.41 -5.91 16.34
C ILE A 445 -14.35 -6.85 17.11
N SER A 446 -14.92 -6.40 18.23
CA SER A 446 -15.82 -7.23 19.03
C SER A 446 -17.13 -7.58 18.31
N SER A 447 -17.50 -6.84 17.26
CA SER A 447 -18.62 -7.16 16.37
C SER A 447 -18.42 -6.54 14.98
N GLY A 448 -19.09 -7.09 13.96
CA GLY A 448 -19.07 -6.52 12.61
C GLY A 448 -19.61 -5.08 12.56
N VAL A 449 -20.59 -4.75 13.40
CA VAL A 449 -21.13 -3.38 13.50
C VAL A 449 -20.07 -2.41 14.00
N LYS A 450 -19.41 -2.70 15.12
CA LYS A 450 -18.33 -1.85 15.66
C LYS A 450 -17.18 -1.72 14.67
N PHE A 451 -16.84 -2.80 13.98
CA PHE A 451 -15.81 -2.80 12.95
C PHE A 451 -16.17 -1.84 11.81
N VAL A 452 -17.38 -1.91 11.23
CA VAL A 452 -17.81 -0.99 10.17
C VAL A 452 -17.90 0.46 10.67
N THR A 453 -18.39 0.69 11.90
CA THR A 453 -18.39 2.04 12.51
C THR A 453 -16.98 2.60 12.63
N PHE A 454 -16.02 1.78 13.06
CA PHE A 454 -14.61 2.14 13.11
C PHE A 454 -14.07 2.47 11.70
N LEU A 455 -14.33 1.63 10.69
CA LEU A 455 -13.92 1.90 9.31
C LEU A 455 -14.40 3.28 8.84
N GLY A 456 -15.67 3.62 9.10
CA GLY A 456 -16.21 4.93 8.73
C GLY A 456 -15.49 6.12 9.39
N SER A 457 -14.95 5.93 10.60
CA SER A 457 -14.55 7.04 11.48
C SER A 457 -13.36 7.86 10.99
N TYR A 458 -12.44 7.26 10.21
CA TYR A 458 -11.29 7.96 9.62
C TYR A 458 -11.39 8.09 8.09
N THR A 459 -12.31 7.36 7.46
CA THR A 459 -12.36 7.19 5.99
C THR A 459 -12.56 8.51 5.25
N PHE A 460 -13.41 9.39 5.77
CA PHE A 460 -13.68 10.69 5.15
C PHE A 460 -12.51 11.67 5.27
N PHE A 461 -11.72 11.61 6.36
CA PHE A 461 -10.46 12.35 6.47
C PHE A 461 -9.45 11.90 5.40
N CYS A 462 -9.37 10.59 5.17
CA CYS A 462 -8.51 10.01 4.15
C CYS A 462 -8.98 10.38 2.73
N GLY A 463 -10.28 10.34 2.47
CA GLY A 463 -10.87 10.72 1.18
C GLY A 463 -10.59 12.19 0.83
N ALA A 464 -10.78 13.11 1.78
CA ALA A 464 -10.42 14.52 1.58
C ALA A 464 -8.92 14.70 1.31
N MET A 465 -8.05 13.99 2.04
CA MET A 465 -6.61 14.10 1.86
C MET A 465 -6.14 13.57 0.50
N LEU A 466 -6.63 12.40 0.08
CA LEU A 466 -6.37 11.83 -1.25
C LEU A 466 -6.86 12.75 -2.36
N SER A 467 -7.99 13.42 -2.16
CA SER A 467 -8.53 14.38 -3.12
C SER A 467 -7.55 15.51 -3.40
N VAL A 468 -7.02 16.16 -2.35
CA VAL A 468 -6.00 17.22 -2.53
C VAL A 468 -4.77 16.67 -3.25
N LEU A 469 -4.23 15.54 -2.78
CA LEU A 469 -3.00 14.95 -3.34
C LEU A 469 -3.14 14.64 -4.84
N LEU A 470 -4.24 13.99 -5.23
CA LEU A 470 -4.50 13.59 -6.60
C LEU A 470 -4.85 14.79 -7.49
N CYS A 471 -5.68 15.73 -7.02
CA CYS A 471 -6.01 16.93 -7.77
C CYS A 471 -4.78 17.83 -7.97
N ASP A 472 -3.94 17.97 -6.94
CA ASP A 472 -2.69 18.74 -7.03
C ASP A 472 -1.77 18.14 -8.09
N TYR A 473 -1.54 16.82 -8.03
CA TYR A 473 -0.68 16.14 -8.99
C TYR A 473 -1.26 16.15 -10.41
N TYR A 474 -2.45 15.59 -10.64
CA TYR A 474 -2.96 15.33 -11.98
C TYR A 474 -3.49 16.57 -12.70
N ILE A 475 -4.12 17.50 -11.98
CA ILE A 475 -4.86 18.62 -12.58
C ILE A 475 -4.08 19.92 -12.46
N VAL A 476 -3.71 20.31 -11.24
CA VAL A 476 -3.05 21.60 -10.97
C VAL A 476 -1.62 21.59 -11.52
N ARG A 477 -0.85 20.54 -11.20
CA ARG A 477 0.55 20.40 -11.61
C ARG A 477 0.75 19.67 -12.93
N ARG A 478 -0.31 19.05 -13.47
CA ARG A 478 -0.26 18.22 -14.69
C ARG A 478 0.87 17.18 -14.63
N GLY A 479 1.04 16.58 -13.46
CA GLY A 479 2.04 15.57 -13.15
C GLY A 479 3.48 16.10 -13.02
N ASN A 480 3.71 17.41 -12.94
CA ASN A 480 5.05 18.00 -12.80
C ASN A 480 5.39 18.33 -11.34
N LEU A 481 6.36 17.62 -10.77
CA LEU A 481 6.92 17.89 -9.45
C LEU A 481 8.41 18.24 -9.58
N HIS A 482 8.87 19.18 -8.77
CA HIS A 482 10.27 19.58 -8.72
C HIS A 482 10.91 18.95 -7.48
N THR A 483 11.65 17.86 -7.67
CA THR A 483 12.13 17.01 -6.58
C THR A 483 13.10 17.73 -5.65
N PRO A 484 14.10 18.50 -6.13
CA PRO A 484 15.00 19.25 -5.25
C PRO A 484 14.27 20.18 -4.28
N SER A 485 13.24 20.86 -4.75
CA SER A 485 12.48 21.79 -3.91
C SER A 485 11.74 21.12 -2.75
N LEU A 486 11.47 19.81 -2.82
CA LEU A 486 10.84 19.05 -1.73
C LEU A 486 11.76 18.88 -0.52
N PHE A 487 13.05 19.16 -0.68
CA PHE A 487 14.09 19.05 0.35
C PHE A 487 14.82 20.37 0.59
N ASP A 488 14.30 21.47 0.02
CA ASP A 488 14.92 22.78 0.05
C ASP A 488 15.06 23.31 1.49
N ALA A 489 16.30 23.39 1.95
CA ALA A 489 16.69 23.82 3.28
C ALA A 489 17.97 24.64 3.22
N VAL A 490 18.00 25.75 3.94
CA VAL A 490 19.20 26.56 4.18
C VAL A 490 19.76 26.16 5.53
N GLY A 491 20.78 25.29 5.50
CA GLY A 491 21.31 24.63 6.70
C GLY A 491 20.23 23.83 7.43
N ASN A 492 19.98 24.18 8.69
CA ASN A 492 18.94 23.58 9.53
C ASN A 492 17.61 24.36 9.52
N THR A 493 17.44 25.30 8.59
CA THR A 493 16.24 26.14 8.49
C THR A 493 15.57 26.01 7.13
N LEU A 494 14.27 26.25 7.06
CA LEU A 494 13.52 26.26 5.80
C LEU A 494 13.99 27.42 4.92
N ASN A 495 14.19 27.18 3.62
CA ASN A 495 14.29 28.28 2.66
C ASN A 495 12.93 29.02 2.63
N PRO A 496 12.84 30.29 3.07
CA PRO A 496 11.58 31.03 3.13
C PRO A 496 10.99 31.34 1.76
N ASP A 497 11.80 31.25 0.70
CA ASP A 497 11.44 31.56 -0.68
C ASP A 497 11.39 30.29 -1.56
N GLY A 498 11.49 29.12 -0.94
CA GLY A 498 11.39 27.84 -1.62
C GLY A 498 10.02 27.60 -2.26
N LEU A 499 10.00 26.84 -3.36
CA LEU A 499 8.81 26.61 -4.19
C LEU A 499 7.57 26.13 -3.40
N TYR A 500 7.77 25.21 -2.45
CA TYR A 500 6.70 24.61 -1.64
C TYR A 500 6.46 25.32 -0.31
N MET A 501 6.98 26.54 -0.14
CA MET A 501 6.62 27.39 0.99
C MET A 501 5.24 28.02 0.84
N TYR A 502 4.72 28.11 -0.39
CA TYR A 502 3.46 28.78 -0.73
C TYR A 502 3.40 30.26 -0.31
N ARG A 503 2.83 31.10 -1.16
CA ARG A 503 2.60 32.52 -0.86
C ARG A 503 1.31 32.70 -0.04
N SER A 504 1.22 32.02 1.11
CA SER A 504 0.06 32.07 2.00
C SER A 504 0.34 32.96 3.23
N PRO A 505 -0.71 33.39 3.97
CA PRO A 505 -0.54 34.19 5.19
C PRO A 505 0.38 33.52 6.24
N VAL A 506 0.45 32.19 6.22
CA VAL A 506 1.34 31.41 7.09
C VAL A 506 2.33 30.64 6.21
N LYS A 507 3.54 31.18 6.06
CA LYS A 507 4.62 30.56 5.26
C LYS A 507 4.80 29.08 5.60
N GLY A 508 4.88 28.24 4.56
CA GLY A 508 5.02 26.79 4.63
C GLY A 508 3.72 26.00 4.54
N PHE A 509 2.56 26.68 4.39
CA PHE A 509 1.26 26.02 4.34
C PHE A 509 0.50 26.37 3.06
N ASN A 510 -0.03 25.36 2.38
CA ASN A 510 -1.02 25.56 1.34
C ASN A 510 -2.41 25.74 1.97
N MET A 511 -2.82 27.00 2.17
CA MET A 511 -4.13 27.32 2.77
C MET A 511 -5.31 26.86 1.91
N VAL A 512 -5.16 26.87 0.58
CA VAL A 512 -6.19 26.37 -0.33
C VAL A 512 -6.43 24.88 -0.08
N ALA A 513 -5.37 24.09 0.04
CA ALA A 513 -5.46 22.67 0.38
C ALA A 513 -6.10 22.42 1.75
N ILE A 514 -5.64 23.13 2.79
CA ILE A 514 -6.10 22.92 4.17
C ILE A 514 -7.57 23.31 4.33
N VAL A 515 -7.97 24.48 3.82
CA VAL A 515 -9.36 24.93 3.89
C VAL A 515 -10.28 23.99 3.09
N SER A 516 -9.85 23.56 1.90
CA SER A 516 -10.64 22.62 1.10
C SER A 516 -10.83 21.28 1.81
N TRP A 517 -9.77 20.79 2.47
CA TRP A 517 -9.85 19.58 3.29
C TRP A 517 -10.81 19.76 4.48
N LEU A 518 -10.73 20.89 5.20
CA LEU A 518 -11.64 21.22 6.30
C LEU A 518 -13.11 21.25 5.85
N LEU A 519 -13.40 21.87 4.70
CA LEU A 519 -14.74 21.91 4.12
C LEU A 519 -15.24 20.51 3.75
N GLY A 520 -14.37 19.66 3.19
CA GLY A 520 -14.71 18.28 2.85
C GLY A 520 -15.05 17.42 4.05
N ILE A 521 -14.31 17.54 5.15
CA ILE A 521 -14.55 16.74 6.37
C ILE A 521 -15.68 17.29 7.24
N ALA A 522 -16.00 18.58 7.13
CA ALA A 522 -17.05 19.21 7.94
C ALA A 522 -18.44 18.59 7.70
N VAL A 523 -18.71 18.12 6.49
CA VAL A 523 -20.02 17.58 6.10
C VAL A 523 -20.31 16.21 6.74
N PRO A 524 -19.39 15.22 6.73
CA PRO A 524 -19.62 13.94 7.42
C PRO A 524 -19.48 13.98 8.95
N LEU A 525 -18.78 14.98 9.51
CA LEU A 525 -18.42 15.03 10.93
C LEU A 525 -19.62 14.96 11.91
N PRO A 526 -20.76 15.65 11.68
CA PRO A 526 -21.94 15.51 12.54
C PRO A 526 -22.49 14.08 12.58
N GLY A 527 -22.48 13.37 11.45
CA GLY A 527 -22.93 11.99 11.37
C GLY A 527 -22.01 11.02 12.11
N LEU A 528 -20.70 11.28 12.14
CA LEU A 528 -19.75 10.54 12.98
C LEU A 528 -20.13 10.67 14.46
N CYS A 529 -20.31 11.91 14.93
CA CYS A 529 -20.66 12.17 16.33
C CYS A 529 -21.96 11.45 16.71
N LEU A 530 -22.98 11.54 15.86
CA LEU A 530 -24.27 10.90 16.09
C LEU A 530 -24.20 9.37 16.07
N SER A 531 -23.23 8.78 15.35
CA SER A 531 -23.05 7.32 15.28
C SER A 531 -22.65 6.71 16.63
N TYR A 532 -22.13 7.50 17.56
CA TYR A 532 -21.83 7.09 18.93
C TYR A 532 -22.91 7.47 19.95
N THR A 533 -24.04 8.02 19.50
CA THR A 533 -25.17 8.40 20.36
C THR A 533 -26.42 7.55 20.07
N SER A 534 -27.27 7.41 21.07
CA SER A 534 -28.60 6.77 20.96
C SER A 534 -29.66 7.68 20.31
N GLN A 535 -29.27 8.85 19.78
CA GLN A 535 -30.23 9.76 19.16
C GLN A 535 -30.87 9.16 17.91
N THR A 536 -32.19 9.16 17.90
CA THR A 536 -33.04 8.65 16.82
C THR A 536 -34.01 9.74 16.37
N GLY A 537 -33.86 10.22 15.13
CA GLY A 537 -34.70 11.23 14.52
C GLY A 537 -34.34 11.41 13.06
N VAL A 538 -35.22 12.00 12.24
CA VAL A 538 -35.02 12.09 10.78
C VAL A 538 -33.71 12.80 10.44
N ALA A 539 -33.41 13.92 11.11
CA ALA A 539 -32.16 14.65 10.91
C ALA A 539 -30.93 13.80 11.30
N ALA A 540 -30.99 13.11 12.44
CA ALA A 540 -29.90 12.25 12.90
C ALA A 540 -29.65 11.09 11.94
N THR A 541 -30.70 10.46 11.42
CA THR A 541 -30.59 9.38 10.42
C THR A 541 -29.94 9.89 9.13
N LYS A 542 -30.35 11.05 8.63
CA LYS A 542 -29.76 11.64 7.42
C LYS A 542 -28.28 11.99 7.61
N MET A 543 -27.90 12.54 8.76
CA MET A 543 -26.50 12.82 9.07
C MET A 543 -25.67 11.52 9.15
N LYS A 544 -26.18 10.47 9.77
CA LYS A 544 -25.55 9.13 9.78
C LYS A 544 -25.38 8.58 8.36
N GLN A 545 -26.38 8.77 7.49
CA GLN A 545 -26.32 8.36 6.08
C GLN A 545 -25.25 9.12 5.27
N ILE A 546 -25.12 10.43 5.48
CA ILE A 546 -24.05 11.26 4.91
C ILE A 546 -22.68 10.75 5.39
N TYR A 547 -22.54 10.50 6.70
CA TYR A 547 -21.32 9.92 7.27
C TYR A 547 -20.97 8.55 6.69
N ASN A 548 -21.97 7.68 6.50
CA ASN A 548 -21.81 6.38 5.86
C ASN A 548 -21.40 6.47 4.37
N SER A 549 -21.39 7.67 3.80
CA SER A 549 -20.97 7.99 2.44
C SER A 549 -19.70 8.85 2.43
N GLY A 550 -19.01 8.94 3.57
CA GLY A 550 -18.05 9.98 3.88
C GLY A 550 -16.86 10.05 2.93
N PHE A 551 -16.34 8.93 2.42
CA PHE A 551 -15.21 8.94 1.49
C PHE A 551 -15.51 9.78 0.24
N LEU A 552 -16.58 9.43 -0.47
CA LEU A 552 -16.94 10.04 -1.76
C LEU A 552 -17.38 11.49 -1.58
N ILE A 553 -18.16 11.78 -0.53
CA ILE A 553 -18.62 13.14 -0.23
C ILE A 553 -17.43 14.04 0.09
N SER A 554 -16.56 13.62 1.02
CA SER A 554 -15.39 14.42 1.39
C SER A 554 -14.40 14.54 0.23
N PHE A 555 -14.22 13.49 -0.57
CA PHE A 555 -13.37 13.54 -1.76
C PHE A 555 -13.89 14.56 -2.77
N GLY A 556 -15.20 14.52 -3.10
CA GLY A 556 -15.82 15.40 -4.08
C GLY A 556 -15.86 16.86 -3.66
N ILE A 557 -16.25 17.14 -2.41
CA ILE A 557 -16.28 18.51 -1.86
C ILE A 557 -14.86 19.08 -1.82
N THR A 558 -13.89 18.30 -1.30
CA THR A 558 -12.50 18.76 -1.23
C THR A 558 -11.94 19.04 -2.62
N ALA A 559 -12.21 18.18 -3.61
CA ALA A 559 -11.75 18.36 -4.99
C ALA A 559 -12.31 19.65 -5.59
N MET A 560 -13.61 19.89 -5.42
CA MET A 560 -14.29 21.08 -5.92
C MET A 560 -13.66 22.36 -5.38
N PHE A 561 -13.54 22.49 -4.06
CA PHE A 561 -12.98 23.68 -3.42
C PHE A 561 -11.48 23.83 -3.69
N PHE A 562 -10.73 22.73 -3.72
CA PHE A 562 -9.29 22.77 -3.96
C PHE A 562 -8.99 23.20 -5.38
N LEU A 563 -9.70 22.67 -6.38
CA LEU A 563 -9.54 23.07 -7.77
C LEU A 563 -9.97 24.52 -7.96
N ALA A 564 -11.15 24.91 -7.48
CA ALA A 564 -11.62 26.29 -7.58
C ALA A 564 -10.63 27.28 -6.93
N GLY A 565 -10.15 26.98 -5.73
CA GLY A 565 -9.15 27.79 -5.05
C GLY A 565 -7.80 27.81 -5.78
N SER A 566 -7.37 26.69 -6.36
CA SER A 566 -6.11 26.63 -7.12
C SER A 566 -6.17 27.36 -8.46
N TYR A 567 -7.38 27.56 -9.03
CA TYR A 567 -7.58 28.42 -10.20
C TYR A 567 -7.48 29.91 -9.84
N ILE A 568 -8.01 30.31 -8.68
CA ILE A 568 -7.97 31.70 -8.18
C ILE A 568 -6.56 32.04 -7.69
N TRP A 569 -5.99 31.21 -6.83
CA TRP A 569 -4.65 31.36 -6.27
C TRP A 569 -3.72 30.31 -6.88
N LYS A 570 -3.25 30.59 -8.09
CA LYS A 570 -2.40 29.68 -8.86
C LYS A 570 -1.11 29.38 -8.08
N PRO A 571 -0.85 28.10 -7.71
CA PRO A 571 0.40 27.76 -7.07
C PRO A 571 1.54 27.83 -8.06
N GLN A 572 2.72 28.19 -7.57
CA GLN A 572 3.94 28.11 -8.34
C GLN A 572 4.32 26.63 -8.52
N ILE A 573 4.60 26.23 -9.76
CA ILE A 573 4.89 24.82 -10.10
C ILE A 573 6.40 24.58 -10.27
N ILE A 574 7.13 25.62 -10.64
CA ILE A 574 8.52 25.58 -11.08
C ILE A 574 9.30 26.62 -10.26
N PRO A 575 10.56 26.37 -9.87
CA PRO A 575 11.38 27.40 -9.22
C PRO A 575 11.43 28.69 -10.04
N SER A 576 11.49 29.83 -9.34
CA SER A 576 11.59 31.13 -9.98
C SER A 576 12.91 31.25 -10.75
N GLY A 577 12.85 31.74 -11.98
CA GLY A 577 14.01 31.89 -12.87
C GLY A 577 14.23 30.71 -13.81
N ARG A 578 13.51 29.59 -13.64
CA ARG A 578 13.60 28.40 -14.50
C ARG A 578 12.39 28.20 -15.42
N GLU A 579 11.54 29.22 -15.55
CA GLU A 579 10.33 29.14 -16.38
C GLU A 579 10.66 28.93 -17.87
N GLY A 580 11.83 29.38 -18.34
CA GLY A 580 12.29 29.23 -19.72
C GLY A 580 12.73 27.81 -20.10
N GLU A 581 13.15 27.00 -19.12
CA GLU A 581 13.58 25.60 -19.33
C GLU A 581 12.40 24.62 -19.31
N PHE A 582 11.23 25.08 -18.83
CA PHE A 582 10.07 24.23 -18.64
C PHE A 582 9.07 24.34 -19.78
N VAL A 583 8.66 23.19 -20.30
CA VAL A 583 7.56 23.10 -21.26
C VAL A 583 6.30 22.61 -20.54
N TRP A 584 5.20 23.34 -20.69
CA TRP A 584 3.88 23.01 -20.14
C TRP A 584 3.24 21.77 -20.78
N LYS A 585 3.86 20.61 -20.55
CA LYS A 585 3.40 19.28 -20.94
C LYS A 585 3.14 18.44 -19.70
N TYR A 586 2.26 17.46 -19.85
CA TYR A 586 1.97 16.53 -18.77
C TYR A 586 3.23 15.69 -18.46
N GLU A 587 3.64 15.65 -17.19
CA GLU A 587 4.84 14.94 -16.71
C GLU A 587 6.13 15.25 -17.49
N PHE A 588 6.35 16.53 -17.86
CA PHE A 588 7.61 17.00 -18.41
C PHE A 588 8.77 16.72 -17.45
N LEU A 589 8.68 17.21 -16.20
CA LEU A 589 9.68 16.97 -15.15
C LEU A 589 9.74 15.50 -14.70
N GLY A 590 8.66 14.74 -14.90
CA GLY A 590 8.66 13.32 -14.57
C GLY A 590 9.65 12.50 -15.39
N LYS A 591 10.08 12.98 -16.57
CA LYS A 591 11.08 12.28 -17.40
C LYS A 591 12.46 12.24 -16.76
N THR A 592 12.75 13.21 -15.92
CA THR A 592 14.03 13.40 -15.25
C THR A 592 13.88 13.26 -13.75
N ASP A 593 12.93 12.45 -13.27
CA ASP A 593 12.63 12.25 -11.83
C ASP A 593 12.39 13.55 -11.04
N GLY A 594 12.01 14.64 -11.72
CA GLY A 594 11.76 15.96 -11.13
C GLY A 594 12.94 16.92 -11.09
N TYR A 595 13.99 16.68 -11.87
CA TYR A 595 15.22 17.48 -11.91
C TYR A 595 15.39 18.24 -13.23
N PHE A 596 15.97 19.44 -13.17
CA PHE A 596 16.57 20.09 -14.34
C PHE A 596 17.97 19.53 -14.64
N ALA A 597 18.50 19.78 -15.84
CA ALA A 597 19.71 19.12 -16.34
C ALA A 597 20.99 19.44 -15.54
N ASP A 598 21.04 20.63 -14.94
CA ASP A 598 22.17 21.15 -14.16
C ASP A 598 22.01 20.96 -12.64
N GLU A 599 20.90 20.38 -12.19
CA GLU A 599 20.62 20.26 -10.76
C GLU A 599 21.30 19.04 -10.13
N PRO A 600 21.90 19.19 -8.95
CA PRO A 600 22.45 18.06 -8.23
C PRO A 600 21.33 17.13 -7.77
N ILE A 601 21.55 15.83 -7.91
CA ILE A 601 20.62 14.81 -7.41
C ILE A 601 20.53 14.94 -5.89
N VAL A 602 19.30 14.97 -5.37
CA VAL A 602 19.06 14.94 -3.93
C VAL A 602 19.54 13.60 -3.41
N THR A 603 20.61 13.63 -2.66
CA THR A 603 21.20 12.47 -2.00
C THR A 603 21.31 12.75 -0.51
N PHE A 604 21.20 11.69 0.29
CA PHE A 604 21.51 11.75 1.71
C PHE A 604 22.80 10.96 1.93
N GLY A 605 23.93 11.67 1.98
CA GLY A 605 25.27 11.12 2.23
C GLY A 605 26.27 11.23 1.08
N ARG A 606 27.58 11.02 1.31
CA ARG A 606 28.63 11.36 0.32
C ARG A 606 28.54 10.59 -0.99
N GLN A 607 28.71 11.35 -2.07
CA GLN A 607 29.37 10.92 -3.30
C GLN A 607 30.77 10.37 -2.97
N SER A 608 31.11 9.16 -3.42
CA SER A 608 32.52 8.81 -3.56
C SER A 608 33.13 9.80 -4.56
N ALA A 609 34.16 10.51 -4.14
CA ALA A 609 34.94 11.38 -4.99
C ALA A 609 35.71 10.53 -6.03
N SER A 610 35.03 10.13 -7.09
CA SER A 610 35.57 9.81 -8.41
C SER A 610 34.39 9.58 -9.36
N GLU A 611 34.12 10.57 -10.21
CA GLU A 611 33.42 10.44 -11.50
C GLU A 611 32.04 9.78 -11.49
N VAL A 612 30.97 10.60 -11.40
CA VAL A 612 29.77 10.39 -12.23
C VAL A 612 29.24 11.76 -12.64
N VAL A 613 29.84 12.33 -13.69
CA VAL A 613 29.04 13.06 -14.67
C VAL A 613 28.15 11.99 -15.29
N MET A 614 26.86 11.94 -14.91
CA MET A 614 25.93 11.16 -15.73
C MET A 614 25.77 11.96 -17.02
N ASP A 615 26.49 11.49 -18.03
CA ASP A 615 26.30 11.86 -19.41
C ASP A 615 24.80 11.66 -19.72
N ILE A 616 24.07 12.76 -19.82
CA ILE A 616 22.73 12.75 -20.40
C ILE A 616 22.97 12.44 -21.87
N SER A 617 22.97 11.16 -22.23
CA SER A 617 22.99 10.73 -23.63
C SER A 617 21.88 11.48 -24.39
N PRO A 618 22.21 12.24 -25.45
CA PRO A 618 21.23 12.81 -26.35
C PRO A 618 20.78 11.74 -27.36
N GLU A 619 20.17 10.65 -26.86
CA GLU A 619 19.46 9.69 -27.71
C GLU A 619 17.98 9.63 -27.31
N ALA A 620 17.33 10.79 -27.32
CA ALA A 620 15.93 10.87 -27.69
C ALA A 620 15.90 11.13 -29.20
N GLY A 621 15.76 10.05 -29.98
CA GLY A 621 15.68 10.09 -31.44
C GLY A 621 14.74 11.18 -31.94
N LEU A 622 15.33 12.22 -32.52
CA LEU A 622 14.72 12.99 -33.58
C LEU A 622 14.86 12.14 -34.84
N GLU A 623 13.77 11.53 -35.27
CA GLU A 623 13.68 11.03 -36.64
C GLU A 623 13.66 12.22 -37.60
N SER A 624 14.66 12.28 -38.49
CA SER A 624 14.49 12.87 -39.82
C SER A 624 15.12 11.93 -40.86
N PRO A 625 14.52 11.77 -42.03
CA PRO A 625 14.74 10.63 -42.90
C PRO A 625 15.89 10.84 -43.90
N ASP A 626 16.35 9.71 -44.44
CA ASP A 626 17.13 9.54 -45.67
C ASP A 626 18.61 9.97 -45.64
N GLU A 627 19.53 9.02 -45.71
CA GLU A 627 20.11 8.57 -46.99
C GLU A 627 21.15 7.45 -46.79
N LYS A 628 21.32 6.70 -47.87
CA LYS A 628 22.09 5.46 -48.02
C LYS A 628 23.60 5.70 -48.17
N TYR A 629 24.32 4.59 -48.02
CA TYR A 629 25.63 4.20 -48.59
C TYR A 629 26.89 4.37 -47.71
N GLY A 630 27.65 3.27 -47.65
CA GLY A 630 29.05 3.32 -48.05
C GLY A 630 30.07 3.01 -46.96
N LYS A 631 30.79 1.90 -47.16
CA LYS A 631 31.93 1.40 -46.40
C LYS A 631 33.22 2.23 -46.59
N GLU A 632 34.14 1.97 -45.65
CA GLU A 632 35.61 1.87 -45.78
C GLU A 632 36.50 3.10 -45.52
N ASP A 633 37.31 2.92 -44.46
CA ASP A 633 38.76 3.09 -44.33
C ASP A 633 39.46 4.46 -44.13
N ASP A 634 40.43 4.35 -43.22
CA ASP A 634 41.74 4.99 -43.11
C ASP A 634 42.05 6.07 -42.05
N ILE A 635 43.27 5.86 -41.54
CA ILE A 635 44.00 6.36 -40.38
C ILE A 635 44.79 7.62 -40.77
N GLU A 636 44.92 8.63 -39.90
CA GLU A 636 46.21 9.23 -39.47
C GLU A 636 46.07 10.54 -38.65
N THR A 637 46.64 10.47 -37.43
CA THR A 637 47.52 11.45 -36.72
C THR A 637 47.43 12.98 -36.95
N SER A 638 47.25 13.73 -35.84
CA SER A 638 48.13 14.85 -35.42
C SER A 638 47.67 15.45 -34.07
N VAL A 639 48.45 15.32 -32.99
CA VAL A 639 49.36 16.31 -32.36
C VAL A 639 48.67 17.51 -31.66
N LEU A 640 48.72 17.44 -30.32
CA LEU A 640 48.59 18.42 -29.22
C LEU A 640 49.09 19.88 -29.49
N PRO A 641 48.66 20.93 -28.74
CA PRO A 641 49.15 21.14 -27.37
C PRO A 641 48.26 21.79 -26.31
N VAL A 642 48.65 21.43 -25.08
CA VAL A 642 48.32 21.91 -23.74
C VAL A 642 48.64 23.40 -23.56
N VAL A 643 47.75 24.18 -22.94
CA VAL A 643 48.01 25.54 -22.46
C VAL A 643 48.03 25.56 -20.93
N LYS A 644 49.15 26.03 -20.38
CA LYS A 644 49.42 26.26 -18.96
C LYS A 644 48.81 27.59 -18.48
N SER A 645 48.40 27.55 -17.22
CA SER A 645 47.97 28.64 -16.35
C SER A 645 49.02 29.73 -16.12
N HIS A 646 48.59 31.00 -16.14
CA HIS A 646 49.21 32.10 -15.41
C HIS A 646 48.13 32.88 -14.65
N SER A 647 48.32 33.02 -13.35
CA SER A 647 47.54 33.87 -12.44
C SER A 647 48.47 34.95 -11.88
N GLU A 648 48.15 36.21 -12.14
CA GLU A 648 48.60 37.36 -11.36
C GLU A 648 47.67 38.54 -11.66
N SER A 649 46.90 38.99 -10.67
CA SER A 649 46.67 40.42 -10.45
C SER A 649 46.13 40.68 -9.04
N SER A 650 46.89 41.52 -8.35
CA SER A 650 46.59 42.25 -7.13
C SER A 650 45.53 43.32 -7.34
N GLY A 651 44.76 43.66 -6.30
CA GLY A 651 43.99 44.91 -6.27
C GLY A 651 43.15 45.07 -5.01
N SER A 652 43.73 45.72 -4.00
CA SER A 652 43.04 46.29 -2.84
C SER A 652 42.29 47.58 -3.22
N LEU A 653 40.96 47.58 -3.06
CA LEU A 653 40.11 48.60 -2.40
C LEU A 653 38.64 48.22 -2.57
#